data_AF-A0A016U335-F1
#
_entry.id   AF-A0A016U335-F1
#
_cell.length_a   1.000
_cell.length_b   1.000
_cell.length_c   1.000
_cell.angle_alpha   90.00
_cell.angle_beta   90.00
_cell.angle_gamma   90.00
#
_symmetry.space_group_name_H-M   'P 1'
#
loop_
_entity.id
_entity.type
_entity.pdbx_description
1 polymer ?
#
loop_
_entity_poly.entity_id
_entity_poly.type
_entity_poly.pdbx_seq_one_letter_code
_entity_poly.pdbx_strand_id
1 'polypeptide(L)'
;MPPGGWISLVLGPLVLLVLATDAKPSTCAFYCFVAPSRKETFDVAFYKNLSCTHFVYGFARIRPDMSLNPVTSRDSLQLMSPGNMRKFLGLRNTHPHATLLLGVHLTANDVFQDIRHARRIAEIIATAAKQKHFDGVFVRMEGPILESTVSQQFLSAISLSPSSLSSLTTLAITPRWMWRVANRLHELADLVEHIYLDMEELPTSEDPYAVTHIDPLSQSESVPLEDTIVGCTDRMLNSGVPADKIVIGLNSGGRTFKVRDPTSTVHGDVAMQIGTRRSLQDVCQSSPFAMDTRAASTVLASRTNWTSVNFPKEQSLGKKIQWITQEGLGGIGLSSLQLDDPKGKCGAGPYPSHTLIAKLLRCRTRDHHRQPSAQCTRLCYLDEGAEHFDPHALQPHWCSHIVVGPADIQFTDAVEVTPEVQNLIVRVNKWIQELDGKRPKVILSIGARQTNDVWRMEVGNPIKKKNLISNIKTLVRAMNASGVEISWTLGALDAFVDSTLLSQFLTDLRTVLPRSVSIILAANPSSSFSGRYDVTVVKKTIDLVVLQTHRLHSNQQSVTGHHSAMFAGQSLLDSRMTVESFVKDWVSRGIPRDRLIVSVTAVPTTANLLLERTDTAQVFGLPTSPILTQSSQITSQTEICKLLEDNSTQPQWLNDVGAPVLFRGTEFVAFDNERSAKIKATWTSLNNLAGLAIHGLPFDNPEGECPDRPFPILQSIIDTQVCSLCAAESDSKCSPSFHTACNYRLPEYEEEQRLDPSNIPFERCTEIIVEHAIIDANATIQFPSEQQKEIAQQLKSLRSRTRGMILSMRCAMDRDEFAQMMLSAAKRLKLAGSIRSFIDPLAFNGVELRCAHLVSKATKMQFARFLRLLNKEMKTNATGECGNTVSLRLSAWQSNLRSAYDVMVLNTLHHIVLEPFTVPPLPDAAFAHSPLFSVDIDDERITSIDSTIQNWEKAGLMRSKILLQVPAYGMEQLLLNSSDHGIGKPTEREYAIIGQAELCQRLKYAGTTRETHWDSMSVNAYTTGGRWISIDDQQTVKYKMRYALREGLAGVGLMSLNEDDHMGTCGSGAFPILRSIAAKCH
;
A
#
# COMPACT_ATOMS: atom_id res chain seq x y z
N MET A 1 26.39 -64.88 7.47
CA MET A 1 26.93 -65.50 6.23
C MET A 1 26.02 -66.65 5.85
N PRO A 2 25.73 -66.92 4.57
CA PRO A 2 26.59 -66.59 3.42
C PRO A 2 25.80 -65.79 2.32
N PRO A 3 26.26 -65.71 1.06
CA PRO A 3 26.79 -64.51 0.38
C PRO A 3 25.85 -64.07 -0.77
N GLY A 4 25.97 -62.98 -1.53
CA GLY A 4 27.08 -62.10 -1.88
C GLY A 4 27.09 -61.94 -3.41
N GLY A 5 26.75 -60.75 -3.91
CA GLY A 5 27.47 -60.16 -5.04
C GLY A 5 26.83 -60.05 -6.44
N TRP A 6 26.79 -58.79 -6.91
CA TRP A 6 27.14 -58.29 -8.26
C TRP A 6 26.04 -58.04 -9.35
N ILE A 7 26.06 -56.77 -9.82
CA ILE A 7 25.75 -56.20 -11.16
C ILE A 7 24.38 -55.52 -11.40
N SER A 8 24.43 -54.19 -11.29
CA SER A 8 23.98 -53.10 -12.19
C SER A 8 22.88 -53.26 -13.26
N LEU A 9 21.98 -52.26 -13.22
CA LEU A 9 21.34 -51.49 -14.31
C LEU A 9 20.30 -52.18 -15.23
N VAL A 10 19.05 -51.67 -15.23
CA VAL A 10 18.40 -50.90 -16.33
C VAL A 10 16.86 -50.82 -16.10
N LEU A 11 16.35 -49.56 -16.08
CA LEU A 11 15.01 -49.03 -16.44
C LEU A 11 13.70 -49.63 -15.85
N GLY A 12 12.84 -48.72 -15.32
CA GLY A 12 11.39 -48.92 -15.12
C GLY A 12 10.62 -48.96 -16.45
N PRO A 13 9.31 -48.57 -16.55
CA PRO A 13 8.38 -48.01 -15.55
C PRO A 13 6.94 -48.61 -15.60
N LEU A 14 6.03 -48.19 -14.72
CA LEU A 14 4.59 -47.90 -15.01
C LEU A 14 3.96 -47.26 -13.74
N VAL A 15 3.76 -45.94 -13.69
CA VAL A 15 2.57 -45.17 -14.08
C VAL A 15 1.39 -45.31 -13.11
N LEU A 16 1.09 -44.22 -12.39
CA LEU A 16 -0.25 -43.64 -12.24
C LEU A 16 -0.12 -42.23 -11.66
N LEU A 17 -0.33 -41.20 -12.49
CA LEU A 17 -0.34 -39.79 -12.11
C LEU A 17 -1.64 -39.19 -12.65
N VAL A 18 -2.52 -38.81 -11.73
CA VAL A 18 -3.79 -38.13 -11.99
C VAL A 18 -3.51 -36.64 -12.21
N LEU A 19 -4.18 -36.11 -13.23
CA LEU A 19 -4.14 -34.73 -13.72
C LEU A 19 -4.52 -33.72 -12.63
N ALA A 20 -3.57 -32.88 -12.22
CA ALA A 20 -3.85 -31.59 -11.61
C ALA A 20 -3.90 -30.55 -12.73
N THR A 21 -5.03 -29.87 -12.86
CA THR A 21 -5.18 -28.69 -13.72
C THR A 21 -4.41 -27.52 -13.11
N ASP A 22 -3.35 -27.08 -13.79
CA ASP A 22 -2.54 -25.91 -13.43
C ASP A 22 -3.39 -24.62 -13.46
N ALA A 23 -3.66 -24.05 -12.29
CA ALA A 23 -4.12 -22.67 -12.16
C ALA A 23 -2.91 -21.72 -12.31
N LYS A 24 -2.92 -20.90 -13.37
CA LYS A 24 -1.86 -19.93 -13.72
C LYS A 24 -1.73 -18.80 -12.68
N PRO A 25 -0.51 -18.28 -12.42
CA PRO A 25 -0.27 -17.17 -11.49
C PRO A 25 -0.52 -15.80 -12.15
N SER A 26 -1.27 -14.91 -11.49
CA SER A 26 -1.36 -13.49 -11.85
C SER A 26 -0.02 -12.80 -11.59
N THR A 27 0.76 -12.61 -12.65
CA THR A 27 1.97 -11.78 -12.70
C THR A 27 1.61 -10.49 -13.43
N CYS A 28 2.03 -9.33 -12.94
CA CYS A 28 1.80 -8.09 -13.68
C CYS A 28 2.53 -8.14 -15.04
N ALA A 29 1.82 -7.75 -16.10
CA ALA A 29 2.24 -7.94 -17.47
C ALA A 29 2.94 -6.69 -18.04
N PHE A 30 4.06 -6.86 -18.74
CA PHE A 30 4.69 -5.82 -19.53
C PHE A 30 4.66 -6.20 -21.01
N TYR A 31 3.74 -5.57 -21.76
CA TYR A 31 3.54 -5.81 -23.19
C TYR A 31 4.44 -4.90 -24.04
N CYS A 32 5.22 -5.52 -24.91
CA CYS A 32 6.09 -4.84 -25.88
C CYS A 32 5.74 -5.28 -27.30
N PHE A 33 5.66 -4.31 -28.21
CA PHE A 33 5.17 -4.55 -29.57
C PHE A 33 6.32 -4.62 -30.59
N VAL A 34 6.17 -5.57 -31.51
CA VAL A 34 7.05 -5.79 -32.67
C VAL A 34 6.22 -5.64 -33.95
N ALA A 35 6.29 -4.46 -34.56
CA ALA A 35 5.55 -4.11 -35.76
C ALA A 35 6.48 -3.59 -36.87
N PRO A 36 7.30 -4.46 -37.50
CA PRO A 36 8.17 -4.06 -38.61
C PRO A 36 7.35 -3.56 -39.80
N SER A 37 7.87 -2.56 -40.51
CA SER A 37 7.23 -2.09 -41.74
C SER A 37 7.25 -3.16 -42.85
N ARG A 38 6.37 -3.05 -43.86
CA ARG A 38 6.14 -4.12 -44.86
C ARG A 38 7.40 -4.69 -45.51
N LYS A 39 8.46 -3.87 -45.70
CA LYS A 39 9.72 -4.25 -46.38
C LYS A 39 10.90 -4.43 -45.42
N GLU A 40 10.74 -4.09 -44.15
CA GLU A 40 11.82 -4.05 -43.15
C GLU A 40 12.14 -5.44 -42.60
N THR A 41 13.40 -5.63 -42.20
CA THR A 41 13.83 -6.85 -41.53
C THR A 41 13.81 -6.64 -40.02
N PHE A 42 13.13 -7.52 -39.31
CA PHE A 42 13.18 -7.58 -37.86
C PHE A 42 14.59 -7.95 -37.39
N ASP A 43 15.10 -7.22 -36.42
CA ASP A 43 16.39 -7.47 -35.77
C ASP A 43 16.17 -7.72 -34.28
N VAL A 44 16.53 -8.94 -33.87
CA VAL A 44 16.40 -9.46 -32.50
C VAL A 44 17.28 -8.67 -31.53
N ALA A 45 18.39 -8.09 -32.00
CA ALA A 45 19.35 -7.39 -31.15
C ALA A 45 18.73 -6.22 -30.39
N PHE A 46 17.80 -5.50 -31.02
CA PHE A 46 17.11 -4.35 -30.42
C PHE A 46 16.23 -4.72 -29.22
N TYR A 47 15.81 -5.98 -29.13
CA TYR A 47 14.87 -6.47 -28.12
C TYR A 47 15.56 -7.29 -27.04
N LYS A 48 16.84 -7.64 -27.22
CA LYS A 48 17.59 -8.57 -26.36
C LYS A 48 17.66 -8.16 -24.88
N ASN A 49 17.62 -6.85 -24.60
CA ASN A 49 17.82 -6.30 -23.26
C ASN A 49 16.55 -5.73 -22.63
N LEU A 50 15.37 -5.97 -23.22
CA LEU A 50 14.11 -5.46 -22.67
C LEU A 50 13.55 -6.43 -21.62
N SER A 51 12.95 -5.90 -20.56
CA SER A 51 12.36 -6.72 -19.49
C SER A 51 10.89 -7.09 -19.74
N CYS A 52 10.47 -7.20 -21.00
CA CYS A 52 9.08 -7.44 -21.35
C CYS A 52 8.65 -8.86 -20.98
N THR A 53 7.45 -9.02 -20.43
CA THR A 53 6.88 -10.35 -20.14
C THR A 53 6.03 -10.86 -21.31
N HIS A 54 5.48 -9.96 -22.12
CA HIS A 54 4.70 -10.28 -23.31
C HIS A 54 5.26 -9.55 -24.52
N PHE A 55 5.54 -10.29 -25.60
CA PHE A 55 5.92 -9.72 -26.89
C PHE A 55 4.81 -9.97 -27.90
N VAL A 56 4.34 -8.92 -28.57
CA VAL A 56 3.27 -9.00 -29.58
C VAL A 56 3.86 -8.77 -30.96
N TYR A 57 3.79 -9.77 -31.85
CA TYR A 57 4.17 -9.62 -33.26
C TYR A 57 2.96 -9.29 -34.11
N GLY A 58 2.89 -8.09 -34.69
CA GLY A 58 1.66 -7.70 -35.35
C GLY A 58 1.65 -6.36 -36.07
N PHE A 59 0.54 -6.00 -36.70
CA PHE A 59 -0.73 -6.75 -36.71
C PHE A 59 -1.03 -7.44 -38.04
N ALA A 60 -1.33 -8.74 -37.99
CA ALA A 60 -1.87 -9.49 -39.11
C ALA A 60 -3.34 -9.08 -39.36
N ARG A 61 -3.76 -9.17 -40.63
CA ARG A 61 -5.15 -8.88 -41.06
C ARG A 61 -5.78 -10.08 -41.70
N ILE A 62 -7.10 -10.18 -41.63
CA ILE A 62 -7.85 -11.27 -42.25
C ILE A 62 -8.34 -10.79 -43.61
N ARG A 63 -8.17 -11.63 -44.63
CA ARG A 63 -8.66 -11.33 -45.98
C ARG A 63 -10.12 -11.75 -46.13
N PRO A 64 -10.85 -11.17 -47.10
CA PRO A 64 -12.18 -11.65 -47.47
C PRO A 64 -12.22 -13.13 -47.89
N ASP A 65 -11.09 -13.68 -48.37
CA ASP A 65 -10.93 -15.10 -48.73
C ASP A 65 -10.69 -16.03 -47.51
N MET A 66 -10.80 -15.50 -46.29
CA MET A 66 -10.59 -16.23 -45.03
C MET A 66 -9.15 -16.70 -44.81
N SER A 67 -8.15 -16.04 -45.42
CA SER A 67 -6.73 -16.25 -45.12
C SER A 67 -6.14 -15.13 -44.25
N LEU A 68 -5.14 -15.47 -43.42
CA LEU A 68 -4.42 -14.50 -42.61
C LEU A 68 -3.26 -13.89 -43.41
N ASN A 69 -3.28 -12.58 -43.63
CA ASN A 69 -2.18 -11.86 -44.26
C ASN A 69 -0.90 -11.98 -43.43
N PRO A 70 0.28 -12.17 -44.06
CA PRO A 70 1.54 -11.98 -43.35
C PRO A 70 1.65 -10.53 -42.88
N VAL A 71 2.27 -10.32 -41.72
CA VAL A 71 2.52 -8.99 -41.14
C VAL A 71 3.45 -8.20 -42.06
N THR A 72 4.46 -8.87 -42.61
CA THR A 72 5.39 -8.29 -43.59
C THR A 72 5.62 -9.20 -44.79
N SER A 73 6.10 -8.64 -45.91
CA SER A 73 6.47 -9.45 -47.07
C SER A 73 7.71 -10.32 -46.82
N ARG A 74 8.38 -10.17 -45.67
CA ARG A 74 9.58 -10.90 -45.27
C ARG A 74 9.32 -11.94 -44.18
N ASP A 75 8.07 -12.24 -43.86
CA ASP A 75 7.72 -13.22 -42.81
C ASP A 75 8.19 -14.65 -43.15
N SER A 76 8.23 -15.01 -44.44
CA SER A 76 8.40 -16.40 -44.92
C SER A 76 9.62 -16.67 -45.81
N LEU A 77 10.66 -15.82 -45.79
CA LEU A 77 11.81 -15.99 -46.71
C LEU A 77 12.77 -17.12 -46.28
N GLN A 78 13.15 -18.00 -47.23
CA GLN A 78 14.37 -18.81 -47.19
C GLN A 78 15.05 -18.94 -48.56
N LEU A 79 16.34 -18.60 -48.56
CA LEU A 79 17.44 -19.38 -49.15
C LEU A 79 18.77 -19.03 -48.47
N MET A 80 18.93 -17.83 -47.87
CA MET A 80 20.16 -17.42 -47.14
C MET A 80 19.96 -16.76 -45.76
N SER A 81 18.72 -16.43 -45.34
CA SER A 81 18.45 -15.81 -44.01
C SER A 81 17.03 -16.13 -43.52
N PRO A 82 16.80 -16.32 -42.20
CA PRO A 82 15.45 -16.52 -41.64
C PRO A 82 14.53 -15.31 -41.83
N GLY A 83 13.26 -15.54 -42.17
CA GLY A 83 12.22 -14.51 -42.22
C GLY A 83 11.91 -13.87 -40.85
N ASN A 84 11.22 -12.72 -40.86
CA ASN A 84 10.93 -11.90 -39.67
C ASN A 84 10.20 -12.68 -38.56
N MET A 85 9.25 -13.54 -38.96
CA MET A 85 8.49 -14.38 -38.03
C MET A 85 9.40 -15.32 -37.24
N ARG A 86 10.31 -16.01 -37.94
CA ARG A 86 11.26 -16.94 -37.31
C ARG A 86 12.26 -16.21 -36.42
N LYS A 87 12.68 -15.01 -36.82
CA LYS A 87 13.53 -14.15 -35.98
C LYS A 87 12.81 -13.70 -34.72
N PHE A 88 11.54 -13.30 -34.81
CA PHE A 88 10.70 -12.95 -33.65
C PHE A 88 10.58 -14.10 -32.66
N LEU A 89 10.25 -15.30 -33.15
CA LEU A 89 10.19 -16.51 -32.30
C LEU A 89 11.55 -16.85 -31.67
N GLY A 90 12.66 -16.43 -32.30
CA GLY A 90 14.00 -16.50 -31.75
C GLY A 90 14.23 -15.66 -30.49
N LEU A 91 13.34 -14.72 -30.14
CA LEU A 91 13.37 -14.02 -28.86
C LEU A 91 13.26 -14.98 -27.67
N ARG A 92 12.68 -16.17 -27.85
CA ARG A 92 12.64 -17.23 -26.84
C ARG A 92 14.05 -17.62 -26.34
N ASN A 93 15.08 -17.43 -27.16
CA ASN A 93 16.48 -17.70 -26.78
C ASN A 93 17.03 -16.66 -25.78
N THR A 94 16.51 -15.43 -25.81
CA THR A 94 16.94 -14.34 -24.93
C THR A 94 15.94 -14.08 -23.79
N HIS A 95 14.68 -14.47 -23.98
CA HIS A 95 13.57 -14.32 -23.04
C HIS A 95 12.80 -15.65 -22.92
N PRO A 96 13.37 -16.67 -22.25
CA PRO A 96 12.79 -18.02 -22.19
C PRO A 96 11.45 -18.08 -21.45
N HIS A 97 11.12 -17.06 -20.65
CA HIS A 97 9.89 -16.98 -19.85
C HIS A 97 8.87 -15.97 -20.40
N ALA A 98 9.16 -15.31 -21.53
CA ALA A 98 8.23 -14.34 -22.10
C ALA A 98 7.19 -15.03 -22.99
N THR A 99 5.95 -14.54 -22.91
CA THR A 99 4.85 -14.97 -23.77
C THR A 99 4.96 -14.29 -25.13
N LEU A 100 5.02 -15.09 -26.20
CA LEU A 100 5.06 -14.60 -27.58
C LEU A 100 3.67 -14.69 -28.20
N LEU A 101 3.07 -13.54 -28.49
CA LEU A 101 1.69 -13.42 -28.98
C LEU A 101 1.63 -13.03 -30.46
N LEU A 102 0.71 -13.65 -31.20
CA LEU A 102 0.35 -13.22 -32.55
C LEU A 102 -0.66 -12.08 -32.45
N GLY A 103 -0.29 -10.89 -32.93
CA GLY A 103 -1.17 -9.74 -33.02
C GLY A 103 -2.07 -9.81 -34.25
N VAL A 104 -3.38 -9.73 -34.04
CA VAL A 104 -4.40 -9.63 -35.10
C VAL A 104 -5.19 -8.34 -34.90
N HIS A 105 -5.45 -7.61 -35.99
CA HIS A 105 -6.28 -6.41 -35.96
C HIS A 105 -7.56 -6.63 -36.78
N LEU A 106 -8.69 -6.54 -36.10
CA LEU A 106 -10.04 -6.53 -36.65
C LEU A 106 -10.57 -5.10 -36.65
N THR A 107 -10.77 -4.55 -37.85
CA THR A 107 -11.24 -3.18 -38.08
C THR A 107 -12.76 -3.14 -38.22
N ALA A 108 -13.34 -1.93 -38.25
CA ALA A 108 -14.78 -1.75 -38.46
C ALA A 108 -15.32 -2.34 -39.78
N ASN A 109 -14.45 -2.56 -40.78
CA ASN A 109 -14.82 -3.18 -42.06
C ASN A 109 -14.81 -4.71 -42.01
N ASP A 110 -14.24 -5.31 -40.96
CA ASP A 110 -14.15 -6.75 -40.75
C ASP A 110 -15.43 -7.24 -40.05
N VAL A 111 -16.58 -7.10 -40.71
CA VAL A 111 -17.88 -7.44 -40.12
C VAL A 111 -18.09 -8.95 -40.09
N PHE A 112 -18.35 -9.50 -38.90
CA PHE A 112 -18.85 -10.87 -38.78
C PHE A 112 -20.25 -10.98 -39.38
N GLN A 113 -20.35 -11.63 -40.55
CA GLN A 113 -21.64 -11.92 -41.20
C GLN A 113 -22.61 -12.69 -40.29
N ASP A 114 -22.14 -13.72 -39.58
CA ASP A 114 -22.91 -14.48 -38.58
C ASP A 114 -21.97 -15.12 -37.53
N ILE A 115 -22.56 -15.83 -36.54
CA ILE A 115 -21.81 -16.54 -35.49
C ILE A 115 -20.90 -17.63 -36.07
N ARG A 116 -21.29 -18.30 -37.17
CA ARG A 116 -20.47 -19.36 -37.80
C ARG A 116 -19.25 -18.75 -38.48
N HIS A 117 -19.41 -17.60 -39.12
CA HIS A 117 -18.32 -16.84 -39.72
C HIS A 117 -17.31 -16.40 -38.66
N ALA A 118 -17.80 -15.86 -37.53
CA ALA A 118 -16.96 -15.50 -36.40
C ALA A 118 -16.18 -16.69 -35.83
N ARG A 119 -16.84 -17.84 -35.60
CA ARG A 119 -16.17 -19.07 -35.14
C ARG A 119 -15.11 -19.57 -36.12
N ARG A 120 -15.39 -19.53 -37.43
CA ARG A 120 -14.44 -19.95 -38.45
C ARG A 120 -13.20 -19.04 -38.49
N ILE A 121 -13.40 -17.73 -38.35
CA ILE A 121 -12.29 -16.77 -38.24
C ILE A 121 -11.45 -17.06 -36.98
N ALA A 122 -12.11 -17.28 -35.85
CA ALA A 122 -11.46 -17.66 -34.60
C ALA A 122 -10.58 -18.91 -34.74
N GLU A 123 -11.10 -19.97 -35.37
CA GLU A 123 -10.38 -21.22 -35.65
C GLU A 123 -9.17 -21.02 -36.56
N ILE A 124 -9.29 -20.17 -37.59
CA ILE A 124 -8.18 -19.83 -38.49
C ILE A 124 -7.06 -19.14 -37.72
N ILE A 125 -7.38 -18.15 -36.88
CA ILE A 125 -6.41 -17.42 -36.08
C ILE A 125 -5.71 -18.37 -35.09
N ALA A 126 -6.49 -19.17 -34.34
CA ALA A 126 -5.95 -20.10 -33.36
C ALA A 126 -5.05 -21.16 -34.02
N THR A 127 -5.46 -21.69 -35.17
CA THR A 127 -4.68 -22.65 -35.94
C THR A 127 -3.39 -22.03 -36.47
N ALA A 128 -3.44 -20.81 -37.00
CA ALA A 128 -2.26 -20.11 -37.50
C ALA A 128 -1.26 -19.78 -36.39
N ALA A 129 -1.73 -19.34 -35.21
CA ALA A 129 -0.89 -19.10 -34.05
C ALA A 129 -0.17 -20.38 -33.60
N LYS A 130 -0.92 -21.49 -33.48
CA LYS A 130 -0.36 -22.80 -33.11
C LYS A 130 0.67 -23.32 -34.12
N GLN A 131 0.32 -23.32 -35.41
CA GLN A 131 1.21 -23.80 -36.49
C GLN A 131 2.52 -23.00 -36.55
N LYS A 132 2.48 -21.73 -36.16
CA LYS A 132 3.65 -20.84 -36.12
C LYS A 132 4.30 -20.76 -34.74
N HIS A 133 3.94 -21.63 -33.79
CA HIS A 133 4.55 -21.71 -32.45
C HIS A 133 4.46 -20.43 -31.60
N PHE A 134 3.36 -19.67 -31.72
CA PHE A 134 3.01 -18.63 -30.76
C PHE A 134 2.39 -19.23 -29.50
N ASP A 135 2.57 -18.55 -28.37
CA ASP A 135 2.04 -18.97 -27.07
C ASP A 135 0.58 -18.49 -26.86
N GLY A 136 0.13 -17.49 -27.64
CA GLY A 136 -1.21 -16.92 -27.53
C GLY A 136 -1.55 -15.93 -28.63
N VAL A 137 -2.69 -15.25 -28.49
CA VAL A 137 -3.21 -14.29 -29.48
C VAL A 137 -3.54 -12.97 -28.81
N PHE A 138 -3.10 -11.87 -29.43
CA PHE A 138 -3.47 -10.52 -29.05
C PHE A 138 -4.42 -9.97 -30.13
N VAL A 139 -5.69 -9.76 -29.79
CA VAL A 139 -6.72 -9.31 -30.72
C VAL A 139 -7.05 -7.85 -30.46
N ARG A 140 -6.68 -6.94 -31.37
CA ARG A 140 -7.19 -5.56 -31.38
C ARG A 140 -8.50 -5.55 -32.15
N MET A 141 -9.58 -5.17 -31.49
CA MET A 141 -10.91 -5.07 -32.10
C MET A 141 -11.37 -3.61 -32.09
N GLU A 142 -11.80 -3.12 -33.24
CA GLU A 142 -12.36 -1.79 -33.42
C GLU A 142 -13.65 -1.88 -34.22
N GLY A 143 -14.62 -1.03 -33.90
CA GLY A 143 -15.86 -0.94 -34.64
C GLY A 143 -17.08 -1.47 -33.87
N PRO A 144 -18.28 -1.34 -34.49
CA PRO A 144 -19.55 -1.81 -33.92
C PRO A 144 -19.58 -3.33 -33.62
N ILE A 145 -18.59 -4.08 -34.11
CA ILE A 145 -18.42 -5.50 -33.82
C ILE A 145 -18.34 -5.78 -32.31
N LEU A 146 -17.80 -4.85 -31.52
CA LEU A 146 -17.72 -4.93 -30.07
C LEU A 146 -19.10 -4.82 -29.39
N GLU A 147 -20.03 -4.08 -30.00
CA GLU A 147 -21.39 -3.88 -29.48
C GLU A 147 -22.28 -5.12 -29.67
N SER A 148 -21.88 -6.04 -30.55
CA SER A 148 -22.62 -7.28 -30.86
C SER A 148 -22.34 -8.41 -29.87
N THR A 149 -23.23 -9.39 -29.74
CA THR A 149 -22.96 -10.66 -29.02
C THR A 149 -22.05 -11.62 -29.81
N VAL A 150 -21.85 -11.33 -31.10
CA VAL A 150 -20.98 -12.15 -31.97
C VAL A 150 -19.50 -12.03 -31.55
N SER A 151 -19.07 -10.90 -30.99
CA SER A 151 -17.71 -10.71 -30.43
C SER A 151 -17.43 -11.66 -29.26
N GLN A 152 -18.42 -11.89 -28.40
CA GLN A 152 -18.33 -12.85 -27.29
C GLN A 152 -18.14 -14.28 -27.82
N GLN A 153 -18.91 -14.67 -28.84
CA GLN A 153 -18.79 -15.98 -29.49
C GLN A 153 -17.45 -16.16 -30.19
N PHE A 154 -16.92 -15.09 -30.80
CA PHE A 154 -15.59 -15.07 -31.40
C PHE A 154 -14.50 -15.32 -30.35
N LEU A 155 -14.47 -14.52 -29.27
CA LEU A 155 -13.48 -14.66 -28.20
C LEU A 155 -13.57 -16.01 -27.51
N SER A 156 -14.79 -16.48 -27.23
CA SER A 156 -15.03 -17.81 -26.67
C SER A 156 -14.48 -18.91 -27.59
N ALA A 157 -14.70 -18.83 -28.90
CA ALA A 157 -14.20 -19.81 -29.86
C ALA A 157 -12.67 -19.80 -30.00
N ILE A 158 -12.03 -18.63 -29.91
CA ILE A 158 -10.56 -18.53 -29.85
C ILE A 158 -10.03 -19.21 -28.59
N SER A 159 -10.63 -18.90 -27.43
CA SER A 159 -10.18 -19.40 -26.13
C SER A 159 -10.47 -20.89 -25.91
N LEU A 160 -11.52 -21.46 -26.53
CA LEU A 160 -11.93 -22.87 -26.37
C LEU A 160 -11.41 -23.81 -27.47
N SER A 161 -10.61 -23.32 -28.42
CA SER A 161 -10.13 -24.14 -29.54
C SER A 161 -9.33 -25.38 -29.04
N PRO A 162 -9.48 -26.58 -29.64
CA PRO A 162 -8.84 -27.84 -29.19
C PRO A 162 -7.29 -27.85 -29.23
N SER A 163 -6.69 -26.83 -29.83
CA SER A 163 -5.28 -26.52 -29.67
C SER A 163 -5.04 -25.94 -28.27
N SER A 164 -4.14 -26.52 -27.47
CA SER A 164 -3.78 -26.19 -26.07
C SER A 164 -3.39 -24.74 -25.71
N LEU A 165 -3.93 -23.73 -26.39
CA LEU A 165 -3.77 -22.27 -26.24
C LEU A 165 -4.77 -21.67 -25.24
N SER A 166 -5.45 -22.52 -24.45
CA SER A 166 -6.75 -22.25 -23.80
C SER A 166 -6.81 -21.14 -22.73
N SER A 167 -5.77 -20.30 -22.60
CA SER A 167 -5.73 -19.26 -21.55
C SER A 167 -4.78 -18.08 -21.83
N LEU A 168 -4.37 -17.81 -23.08
CA LEU A 168 -3.48 -16.68 -23.42
C LEU A 168 -4.05 -15.78 -24.53
N THR A 169 -5.34 -15.43 -24.42
CA THR A 169 -5.99 -14.47 -25.32
C THR A 169 -6.04 -13.10 -24.63
N THR A 170 -5.51 -12.07 -25.29
CA THR A 170 -5.64 -10.66 -24.85
C THR A 170 -6.56 -9.90 -25.80
N LEU A 171 -7.59 -9.22 -25.27
CA LEU A 171 -8.45 -8.33 -26.04
C LEU A 171 -7.93 -6.89 -25.91
N ALA A 172 -7.60 -6.24 -27.01
CA ALA A 172 -7.28 -4.82 -27.02
C ALA A 172 -8.43 -3.98 -27.57
N ILE A 173 -8.73 -2.90 -26.84
CA ILE A 173 -9.82 -1.97 -27.13
C ILE A 173 -9.34 -0.54 -26.89
N THR A 174 -9.77 0.40 -27.73
CA THR A 174 -9.48 1.83 -27.54
C THR A 174 -10.50 2.47 -26.60
N PRO A 175 -10.13 3.52 -25.84
CA PRO A 175 -11.03 4.29 -24.98
C PRO A 175 -12.37 4.64 -25.64
N ARG A 176 -12.36 5.10 -26.89
CA ARG A 176 -13.59 5.40 -27.65
C ARG A 176 -14.57 4.22 -27.66
N TRP A 177 -14.10 3.03 -28.01
CA TRP A 177 -14.96 1.84 -28.06
C TRP A 177 -15.25 1.28 -26.67
N MET A 178 -14.28 1.35 -25.75
CA MET A 178 -14.45 0.96 -24.35
C MET A 178 -15.64 1.70 -23.72
N TRP A 179 -15.74 3.03 -23.90
CA TRP A 179 -16.86 3.82 -23.37
C TRP A 179 -18.22 3.36 -23.94
N ARG A 180 -18.26 3.05 -25.24
CA ARG A 180 -19.49 2.57 -25.91
C ARG A 180 -19.94 1.19 -25.41
N VAL A 181 -19.02 0.29 -25.10
CA VAL A 181 -19.34 -1.09 -24.67
C VAL A 181 -19.11 -1.35 -23.18
N ALA A 182 -18.87 -0.30 -22.38
CA ALA A 182 -18.47 -0.41 -20.97
C ALA A 182 -19.36 -1.38 -20.17
N ASN A 183 -20.68 -1.25 -20.30
CA ASN A 183 -21.66 -2.06 -19.58
C ASN A 183 -21.56 -3.57 -19.88
N ARG A 184 -20.93 -3.97 -20.98
CA ARG A 184 -20.76 -5.37 -21.40
C ARG A 184 -19.32 -5.88 -21.27
N LEU A 185 -18.36 -5.03 -20.87
CA LEU A 185 -16.96 -5.43 -20.81
C LEU A 185 -16.69 -6.57 -19.82
N HIS A 186 -17.47 -6.67 -18.74
CA HIS A 186 -17.37 -7.80 -17.80
C HIS A 186 -17.63 -9.15 -18.49
N GLU A 187 -18.58 -9.23 -19.43
CA GLU A 187 -18.88 -10.45 -20.21
C GLU A 187 -17.68 -10.90 -21.05
N LEU A 188 -16.90 -9.94 -21.56
CA LEU A 188 -15.73 -10.20 -22.39
C LEU A 188 -14.49 -10.49 -21.53
N ALA A 189 -14.37 -9.84 -20.38
CA ALA A 189 -13.27 -10.01 -19.44
C ALA A 189 -13.12 -11.47 -18.99
N ASP A 190 -14.22 -12.20 -18.80
CA ASP A 190 -14.20 -13.61 -18.39
C ASP A 190 -13.63 -14.55 -19.46
N LEU A 191 -13.67 -14.14 -20.73
CA LEU A 191 -13.22 -14.95 -21.87
C LEU A 191 -11.74 -14.77 -22.22
N VAL A 192 -11.10 -13.75 -21.63
CA VAL A 192 -9.73 -13.34 -21.94
C VAL A 192 -8.88 -13.28 -20.68
N GLU A 193 -7.57 -13.35 -20.88
CA GLU A 193 -6.58 -13.21 -19.81
C GLU A 193 -6.47 -11.76 -19.36
N HIS A 194 -6.29 -10.86 -20.33
CA HIS A 194 -6.22 -9.42 -20.10
C HIS A 194 -7.11 -8.65 -21.08
N ILE A 195 -7.70 -7.55 -20.61
CA ILE A 195 -8.21 -6.47 -21.44
C ILE A 195 -7.14 -5.38 -21.49
N TYR A 196 -6.57 -5.20 -22.68
CA TYR A 196 -5.60 -4.16 -22.98
C TYR A 196 -6.32 -2.89 -23.42
N LEU A 197 -6.30 -1.85 -22.58
CA LEU A 197 -6.86 -0.54 -22.91
C LEU A 197 -5.82 0.27 -23.69
N ASP A 198 -5.98 0.38 -25.00
CA ASP A 198 -5.07 1.08 -25.90
C ASP A 198 -5.37 2.59 -25.94
N MET A 199 -4.63 3.39 -25.16
CA MET A 199 -4.86 4.83 -25.02
C MET A 199 -4.50 5.67 -26.27
N GLU A 200 -4.22 5.04 -27.41
CA GLU A 200 -3.93 5.71 -28.68
C GLU A 200 -5.10 6.55 -29.24
N GLU A 201 -6.35 6.08 -29.08
CA GLU A 201 -7.55 6.76 -29.58
C GLU A 201 -8.54 7.09 -28.45
N LEU A 202 -8.65 8.38 -28.13
CA LEU A 202 -9.49 8.90 -27.04
C LEU A 202 -10.94 9.18 -27.52
N PRO A 203 -11.95 9.20 -26.64
CA PRO A 203 -13.31 9.61 -26.98
C PRO A 203 -13.42 10.90 -27.78
N THR A 204 -12.66 11.95 -27.43
CA THR A 204 -12.69 13.23 -28.18
C THR A 204 -12.17 13.14 -29.62
N SER A 205 -11.53 12.03 -30.02
CA SER A 205 -11.03 11.81 -31.39
C SER A 205 -12.10 11.55 -32.45
N GLU A 206 -13.40 11.58 -32.11
CA GLU A 206 -14.47 11.53 -33.11
C GLU A 206 -14.33 12.64 -34.16
N ASP A 207 -13.74 13.78 -33.77
CA ASP A 207 -13.20 14.77 -34.70
C ASP A 207 -11.69 14.52 -34.92
N PRO A 208 -11.27 14.07 -36.13
CA PRO A 208 -9.85 13.85 -36.43
C PRO A 208 -9.00 15.13 -36.42
N TYR A 209 -9.64 16.30 -36.37
CA TYR A 209 -9.00 17.60 -36.23
C TYR A 209 -8.93 18.07 -34.78
N ALA A 210 -9.52 17.37 -33.80
CA ALA A 210 -9.36 17.74 -32.40
C ALA A 210 -7.91 17.49 -31.92
N VAL A 211 -7.32 18.48 -31.26
CA VAL A 211 -6.01 18.37 -30.60
C VAL A 211 -6.16 17.53 -29.34
N THR A 212 -5.35 16.49 -29.19
CA THR A 212 -5.43 15.61 -28.01
C THR A 212 -4.09 15.43 -27.33
N HIS A 213 -4.14 15.36 -25.99
CA HIS A 213 -3.04 14.85 -25.18
C HIS A 213 -2.85 13.36 -25.39
N ILE A 214 -1.62 12.89 -25.22
CA ILE A 214 -1.28 11.46 -25.33
C ILE A 214 -1.40 10.80 -23.95
N ASP A 215 -2.25 9.77 -23.85
CA ASP A 215 -2.53 8.97 -22.66
C ASP A 215 -2.70 9.78 -21.37
N PRO A 216 -3.53 10.84 -21.32
CA PRO A 216 -3.56 11.74 -20.16
C PRO A 216 -3.98 10.98 -18.90
N LEU A 217 -3.27 11.21 -17.79
CA LEU A 217 -3.46 10.42 -16.56
C LEU A 217 -4.81 10.70 -15.89
N SER A 218 -5.05 11.96 -15.52
CA SER A 218 -6.27 12.41 -14.85
C SER A 218 -6.82 13.70 -15.46
N GLN A 219 -8.04 14.06 -15.08
CA GLN A 219 -8.74 15.24 -15.59
C GLN A 219 -7.96 16.53 -15.30
N SER A 220 -7.94 17.43 -16.27
CA SER A 220 -7.36 18.78 -16.12
C SER A 220 -8.34 19.85 -16.62
N GLU A 221 -7.90 21.11 -16.71
CA GLU A 221 -8.76 22.23 -17.16
C GLU A 221 -9.33 22.02 -18.57
N SER A 222 -8.56 21.41 -19.47
CA SER A 222 -8.99 21.14 -20.84
C SER A 222 -9.20 19.66 -21.14
N VAL A 223 -8.62 18.75 -20.34
CA VAL A 223 -8.73 17.31 -20.60
C VAL A 223 -9.94 16.75 -19.85
N PRO A 224 -11.00 16.29 -20.54
CA PRO A 224 -12.18 15.73 -19.89
C PRO A 224 -11.87 14.35 -19.28
N LEU A 225 -12.65 13.95 -18.26
CA LEU A 225 -12.43 12.69 -17.54
C LEU A 225 -12.43 11.47 -18.47
N GLU A 226 -13.31 11.45 -19.47
CA GLU A 226 -13.48 10.35 -20.42
C GLU A 226 -12.23 10.05 -21.27
N ASP A 227 -11.40 11.05 -21.49
CA ASP A 227 -10.16 10.93 -22.26
C ASP A 227 -8.97 10.44 -21.42
N THR A 228 -9.17 10.29 -20.11
CA THR A 228 -8.08 10.01 -19.17
C THR A 228 -7.96 8.52 -18.83
N ILE A 229 -6.75 8.09 -18.46
CA ILE A 229 -6.48 6.74 -17.94
C ILE A 229 -7.36 6.48 -16.72
N VAL A 230 -7.44 7.44 -15.79
CA VAL A 230 -8.28 7.34 -14.57
C VAL A 230 -9.74 7.12 -14.95
N GLY A 231 -10.32 8.01 -15.78
CA GLY A 231 -11.74 7.93 -16.14
C GLY A 231 -12.10 6.64 -16.89
N CYS A 232 -11.24 6.21 -17.82
CA CYS A 232 -11.44 4.94 -18.52
C CYS A 232 -11.36 3.73 -17.58
N THR A 233 -10.37 3.72 -16.69
CA THR A 233 -10.17 2.62 -15.73
C THR A 233 -11.32 2.56 -14.74
N ASP A 234 -11.72 3.70 -14.16
CA ASP A 234 -12.85 3.79 -13.22
C ASP A 234 -14.13 3.27 -13.90
N ARG A 235 -14.37 3.63 -15.17
CA ARG A 235 -15.51 3.12 -15.93
C ARG A 235 -15.49 1.61 -16.10
N MET A 236 -14.33 1.02 -16.42
CA MET A 236 -14.17 -0.42 -16.57
C MET A 236 -14.37 -1.17 -15.24
N LEU A 237 -13.80 -0.65 -14.14
CA LEU A 237 -13.94 -1.21 -12.80
C LEU A 237 -15.40 -1.17 -12.34
N ASN A 238 -16.07 -0.02 -12.49
CA ASN A 238 -17.49 0.14 -12.13
C ASN A 238 -18.42 -0.74 -12.97
N SER A 239 -17.95 -1.16 -14.16
CA SER A 239 -18.68 -2.07 -15.04
C SER A 239 -18.39 -3.55 -14.74
N GLY A 240 -17.61 -3.85 -13.70
CA GLY A 240 -17.34 -5.22 -13.21
C GLY A 240 -16.09 -5.89 -13.77
N VAL A 241 -15.20 -5.16 -14.46
CA VAL A 241 -13.92 -5.72 -14.94
C VAL A 241 -12.92 -5.80 -13.77
N PRO A 242 -12.30 -6.96 -13.48
CA PRO A 242 -11.29 -7.06 -12.43
C PRO A 242 -10.04 -6.22 -12.73
N ALA A 243 -9.52 -5.52 -11.72
CA ALA A 243 -8.33 -4.65 -11.85
C ALA A 243 -7.11 -5.40 -12.40
N ASP A 244 -6.87 -6.63 -11.93
CA ASP A 244 -5.77 -7.49 -12.36
C ASP A 244 -5.89 -7.98 -13.82
N LYS A 245 -7.06 -7.81 -14.45
CA LYS A 245 -7.25 -8.06 -15.88
C LYS A 245 -7.03 -6.84 -16.77
N ILE A 246 -6.93 -5.64 -16.20
CA ILE A 246 -6.79 -4.40 -16.97
C ILE A 246 -5.31 -4.12 -17.22
N VAL A 247 -4.90 -4.06 -18.48
CA VAL A 247 -3.55 -3.65 -18.89
C VAL A 247 -3.64 -2.30 -19.59
N ILE A 248 -2.92 -1.30 -19.10
CA ILE A 248 -2.96 0.05 -19.69
C ILE A 248 -1.90 0.16 -20.79
N GLY A 249 -2.36 0.37 -22.02
CA GLY A 249 -1.53 0.61 -23.19
C GLY A 249 -1.14 2.08 -23.30
N LEU A 250 0.14 2.36 -23.08
CA LEU A 250 0.73 3.68 -23.18
C LEU A 250 1.48 3.84 -24.51
N ASN A 251 1.64 5.07 -24.95
CA ASN A 251 2.34 5.42 -26.16
C ASN A 251 3.74 5.97 -25.88
N SER A 252 4.70 5.53 -26.69
CA SER A 252 6.07 6.05 -26.76
C SER A 252 6.14 7.22 -27.76
N GLY A 253 6.97 8.22 -27.45
CA GLY A 253 7.09 9.43 -28.28
C GLY A 253 5.96 10.43 -28.03
N GLY A 254 5.42 11.00 -29.12
CA GLY A 254 4.38 12.02 -29.04
C GLY A 254 3.54 12.17 -30.31
N ARG A 255 2.56 13.08 -30.25
CA ARG A 255 1.67 13.40 -31.37
C ARG A 255 1.68 14.90 -31.65
N THR A 256 2.00 15.27 -32.88
CA THR A 256 2.10 16.67 -33.33
C THR A 256 0.91 17.06 -34.19
N PHE A 257 0.23 18.13 -33.81
CA PHE A 257 -0.83 18.80 -34.53
C PHE A 257 -0.33 20.13 -35.10
N LYS A 258 -0.84 20.52 -36.28
CA LYS A 258 -0.63 21.89 -36.77
C LYS A 258 -1.79 22.76 -36.33
N VAL A 259 -1.52 23.87 -35.66
CA VAL A 259 -2.53 24.76 -35.06
C VAL A 259 -2.21 26.21 -35.38
N ARG A 260 -3.22 27.08 -35.29
CA ARG A 260 -3.06 28.51 -35.61
C ARG A 260 -2.23 29.23 -34.56
N ASP A 261 -2.52 29.01 -33.28
CA ASP A 261 -1.78 29.55 -32.15
C ASP A 261 -1.41 28.43 -31.15
N PRO A 262 -0.21 27.86 -31.28
CA PRO A 262 0.30 26.80 -30.41
C PRO A 262 0.40 27.17 -28.93
N THR A 263 0.44 28.46 -28.58
CA THR A 263 0.61 28.90 -27.20
C THR A 263 -0.69 28.95 -26.42
N SER A 264 -1.81 29.17 -27.11
CA SER A 264 -3.16 29.16 -26.52
C SER A 264 -3.93 27.87 -26.79
N THR A 265 -3.43 26.99 -27.64
CA THR A 265 -4.10 25.71 -27.99
C THR A 265 -4.11 24.77 -26.80
N VAL A 266 -5.29 24.24 -26.47
CA VAL A 266 -5.51 23.23 -25.43
C VAL A 266 -6.14 21.95 -26.00
N HIS A 267 -6.36 20.95 -25.14
CA HIS A 267 -7.04 19.72 -25.54
C HIS A 267 -8.46 20.01 -26.04
N GLY A 268 -8.86 19.39 -27.15
CA GLY A 268 -10.17 19.57 -27.79
C GLY A 268 -10.21 20.67 -28.85
N ASP A 269 -9.20 21.54 -28.92
CA ASP A 269 -9.16 22.62 -29.91
C ASP A 269 -8.98 22.10 -31.34
N VAL A 270 -9.39 22.92 -32.32
CA VAL A 270 -9.34 22.55 -33.74
C VAL A 270 -7.93 22.73 -34.31
N ALA A 271 -7.37 21.63 -34.80
CA ALA A 271 -6.14 21.60 -35.59
C ALA A 271 -6.40 21.90 -37.08
N MET A 272 -5.42 22.54 -37.71
CA MET A 272 -5.39 22.73 -39.16
C MET A 272 -5.06 21.43 -39.91
N GLN A 273 -4.39 20.49 -39.26
CA GLN A 273 -4.03 19.18 -39.81
C GLN A 273 -4.16 18.10 -38.74
N ILE A 274 -4.57 16.90 -39.18
CA ILE A 274 -4.68 15.70 -38.35
C ILE A 274 -3.34 15.41 -37.67
N GLY A 275 -3.40 15.04 -36.39
CA GLY A 275 -2.21 14.79 -35.58
C GLY A 275 -1.35 13.65 -36.12
N THR A 276 -0.04 13.89 -36.21
CA THR A 276 0.97 12.94 -36.72
C THR A 276 1.83 12.39 -35.60
N ARG A 277 2.06 11.06 -35.56
CA ARG A 277 2.96 10.43 -34.58
C ARG A 277 4.41 10.86 -34.81
N ARG A 278 5.14 11.12 -33.73
CA ARG A 278 6.56 11.46 -33.71
C ARG A 278 7.30 10.57 -32.71
N SER A 279 8.47 10.09 -33.09
CA SER A 279 9.30 9.30 -32.19
C SER A 279 9.92 10.18 -31.12
N LEU A 280 10.20 9.60 -29.95
CA LEU A 280 10.82 10.30 -28.83
C LEU A 280 12.17 10.91 -29.22
N GLN A 281 12.98 10.17 -30.00
CA GLN A 281 14.28 10.66 -30.52
C GLN A 281 14.17 11.93 -31.37
N ASP A 282 13.02 12.19 -31.99
CA ASP A 282 12.81 13.38 -32.84
C ASP A 282 12.34 14.58 -32.03
N VAL A 283 11.60 14.36 -30.94
CA VAL A 283 10.96 15.44 -30.17
C VAL A 283 11.74 15.86 -28.94
N CYS A 284 12.63 15.00 -28.41
CA CYS A 284 13.33 15.26 -27.15
C CYS A 284 14.39 16.36 -27.21
N GLN A 285 14.79 16.78 -28.42
CA GLN A 285 15.71 17.90 -28.62
C GLN A 285 15.00 19.26 -28.55
N SER A 286 13.67 19.27 -28.53
CA SER A 286 12.88 20.50 -28.39
C SER A 286 12.63 20.81 -26.92
N SER A 287 12.75 22.08 -26.54
CA SER A 287 12.48 22.53 -25.17
C SER A 287 10.99 22.41 -24.83
N PRO A 288 10.63 21.85 -23.66
CA PRO A 288 9.25 21.85 -23.18
C PRO A 288 8.69 23.26 -23.10
N PHE A 289 7.45 23.42 -23.57
CA PHE A 289 6.73 24.68 -23.47
C PHE A 289 5.90 24.74 -22.19
N ALA A 290 5.15 23.67 -21.90
CA ALA A 290 4.31 23.56 -20.72
C ALA A 290 4.15 22.10 -20.27
N MET A 291 3.81 21.90 -19.01
CA MET A 291 3.50 20.59 -18.46
C MET A 291 2.15 20.63 -17.76
N ASP A 292 1.22 19.78 -18.21
CA ASP A 292 0.01 19.51 -17.47
C ASP A 292 0.32 18.45 -16.40
N THR A 293 0.44 18.91 -15.15
CA THR A 293 0.81 18.05 -14.02
C THR A 293 -0.31 17.09 -13.62
N ARG A 294 -1.57 17.40 -13.91
CA ARG A 294 -2.72 16.51 -13.66
C ARG A 294 -2.79 15.43 -14.73
N ALA A 295 -2.80 15.82 -16.00
CA ALA A 295 -2.75 14.88 -17.12
C ALA A 295 -1.40 14.14 -17.25
N ALA A 296 -0.39 14.49 -16.45
CA ALA A 296 0.98 13.95 -16.49
C ALA A 296 1.58 13.98 -17.91
N SER A 297 1.26 15.02 -18.68
CA SER A 297 1.56 15.12 -20.10
C SER A 297 2.32 16.40 -20.39
N THR A 298 3.37 16.30 -21.21
CA THR A 298 4.19 17.45 -21.58
C THR A 298 3.80 17.97 -22.96
N VAL A 299 3.74 19.29 -23.10
CA VAL A 299 3.45 19.97 -24.37
C VAL A 299 4.69 20.66 -24.88
N LEU A 300 4.98 20.45 -26.15
CA LEU A 300 5.96 21.20 -26.92
C LEU A 300 5.21 22.09 -27.91
N ALA A 301 5.47 23.39 -27.86
CA ALA A 301 4.93 24.36 -28.81
C ALA A 301 6.07 24.95 -29.65
N SER A 302 5.86 25.03 -30.97
CA SER A 302 6.71 25.79 -31.91
C SER A 302 5.82 26.54 -32.90
N ARG A 303 6.35 27.39 -33.79
CA ARG A 303 5.60 28.37 -34.61
C ARG A 303 4.18 27.98 -35.04
N THR A 304 3.97 26.76 -35.54
CA THR A 304 2.61 26.25 -35.91
C THR A 304 2.33 24.86 -35.37
N ASN A 305 3.21 24.30 -34.53
CA ASN A 305 3.11 22.91 -34.10
C ASN A 305 2.84 22.84 -32.60
N TRP A 306 1.83 22.07 -32.23
CA TRP A 306 1.52 21.69 -30.86
C TRP A 306 1.75 20.18 -30.74
N THR A 307 2.60 19.75 -29.80
CA THR A 307 2.97 18.34 -29.65
C THR A 307 2.78 17.88 -28.21
N SER A 308 1.94 16.88 -27.99
CA SER A 308 1.87 16.17 -26.71
C SER A 308 2.85 15.01 -26.69
N VAL A 309 3.63 14.88 -25.61
CA VAL A 309 4.71 13.89 -25.48
C VAL A 309 4.70 13.24 -24.10
N ASN A 310 4.98 11.93 -24.05
CA ASN A 310 5.29 11.20 -22.83
C ASN A 310 6.81 11.15 -22.62
N PHE A 311 7.37 12.09 -21.86
CA PHE A 311 8.79 12.01 -21.52
C PHE A 311 9.06 10.91 -20.49
N PRO A 312 10.17 10.15 -20.62
CA PRO A 312 10.59 9.13 -19.67
C PRO A 312 11.19 9.78 -18.41
N LYS A 313 10.39 10.61 -17.74
CA LYS A 313 10.69 11.29 -16.48
C LYS A 313 9.63 10.96 -15.45
N GLU A 314 9.97 11.11 -14.17
CA GLU A 314 9.07 10.80 -13.06
C GLU A 314 7.76 11.59 -13.12
N GLN A 315 7.81 12.85 -13.56
CA GLN A 315 6.62 13.71 -13.57
C GLN A 315 5.63 13.39 -14.72
N SER A 316 6.05 12.71 -15.79
CA SER A 316 5.21 12.38 -16.95
C SER A 316 4.94 10.87 -17.04
N LEU A 317 5.69 10.12 -17.84
CA LEU A 317 5.51 8.67 -17.98
C LEU A 317 5.66 7.94 -16.63
N GLY A 318 6.60 8.39 -15.78
CA GLY A 318 6.80 7.80 -14.44
C GLY A 318 5.57 7.91 -13.55
N LYS A 319 4.89 9.06 -13.56
CA LYS A 319 3.68 9.32 -12.77
C LYS A 319 2.53 8.41 -13.21
N LYS A 320 2.40 8.17 -14.52
CA LYS A 320 1.45 7.21 -15.09
C LYS A 320 1.74 5.80 -14.61
N ILE A 321 3.00 5.35 -14.69
CA ILE A 321 3.42 4.00 -14.24
C ILE A 321 3.18 3.81 -12.73
N GLN A 322 3.53 4.82 -11.92
CA GLN A 322 3.33 4.79 -10.47
C GLN A 322 1.84 4.66 -10.13
N TRP A 323 0.98 5.45 -10.78
CA TRP A 323 -0.47 5.37 -10.58
C TRP A 323 -1.01 3.99 -10.97
N ILE A 324 -0.67 3.48 -12.17
CA ILE A 324 -1.09 2.14 -12.63
C ILE A 324 -0.68 1.04 -11.64
N THR A 325 0.53 1.15 -11.08
CA THR A 325 1.04 0.19 -10.09
C THR A 325 0.34 0.33 -8.73
N GLN A 326 0.00 1.56 -8.32
CA GLN A 326 -0.74 1.83 -7.08
C GLN A 326 -2.17 1.31 -7.14
N GLU A 327 -2.79 1.34 -8.33
CA GLU A 327 -4.13 0.79 -8.56
C GLU A 327 -4.17 -0.75 -8.63
N GLY A 328 -3.01 -1.41 -8.64
CA GLY A 328 -2.94 -2.87 -8.72
C GLY A 328 -3.46 -3.43 -10.04
N LEU A 329 -3.32 -2.67 -11.14
CA LEU A 329 -3.78 -3.12 -12.45
C LEU A 329 -2.92 -4.27 -13.00
N GLY A 330 -3.50 -5.04 -13.91
CA GLY A 330 -2.91 -6.22 -14.54
C GLY A 330 -1.59 -5.98 -15.27
N GLY A 331 -1.32 -4.75 -15.72
CA GLY A 331 -0.02 -4.42 -16.27
C GLY A 331 0.04 -3.16 -17.11
N ILE A 332 1.16 -3.00 -17.82
CA ILE A 332 1.44 -1.89 -18.73
C ILE A 332 1.82 -2.44 -20.09
N GLY A 333 1.32 -1.83 -21.15
CA GLY A 333 1.89 -1.95 -22.48
C GLY A 333 2.55 -0.67 -22.94
N LEU A 334 3.59 -0.79 -23.76
CA LEU A 334 4.17 0.37 -24.43
C LEU A 334 4.20 0.14 -25.94
N SER A 335 3.67 1.12 -26.69
CA SER A 335 3.67 1.08 -28.15
C SER A 335 5.08 0.93 -28.74
N SER A 336 5.13 0.46 -29.99
CA SER A 336 6.32 0.04 -30.75
C SER A 336 7.65 0.74 -30.42
N LEU A 337 8.73 -0.05 -30.29
CA LEU A 337 10.08 0.41 -29.95
C LEU A 337 10.64 1.52 -30.85
N GLN A 338 10.21 1.58 -32.11
CA GLN A 338 10.66 2.57 -33.09
C GLN A 338 10.25 4.01 -32.71
N LEU A 339 9.19 4.16 -31.90
CA LEU A 339 8.71 5.47 -31.42
C LEU A 339 9.39 5.90 -30.12
N ASP A 340 10.21 5.04 -29.52
CA ASP A 340 11.08 5.40 -28.40
C ASP A 340 12.36 6.09 -28.92
N ASP A 341 13.45 6.03 -28.17
CA ASP A 341 14.78 6.49 -28.60
C ASP A 341 15.76 5.31 -28.78
N PRO A 342 15.71 4.56 -29.88
CA PRO A 342 16.57 3.40 -30.11
C PRO A 342 18.07 3.75 -30.19
N LYS A 343 18.38 5.00 -30.55
CA LYS A 343 19.76 5.46 -30.78
C LYS A 343 20.35 6.24 -29.60
N GLY A 344 19.58 6.44 -28.53
CA GLY A 344 20.01 7.20 -27.36
C GLY A 344 20.27 8.69 -27.63
N LYS A 345 19.63 9.28 -28.66
CA LYS A 345 19.80 10.69 -29.02
C LYS A 345 19.35 11.66 -27.94
N CYS A 346 18.46 11.23 -27.05
CA CYS A 346 17.90 12.03 -25.96
C CYS A 346 18.78 12.02 -24.70
N GLY A 347 19.94 11.35 -24.72
CA GLY A 347 20.91 11.34 -23.61
C GLY A 347 20.58 10.38 -22.46
N ALA A 348 19.51 9.59 -22.56
CA ALA A 348 19.07 8.64 -21.53
C ALA A 348 19.39 7.16 -21.86
N GLY A 349 20.26 6.92 -22.85
CA GLY A 349 20.52 5.59 -23.40
C GLY A 349 19.42 5.09 -24.34
N PRO A 350 19.57 3.89 -24.94
CA PRO A 350 18.58 3.34 -25.86
C PRO A 350 17.31 2.91 -25.13
N TYR A 351 16.16 3.13 -25.77
CA TYR A 351 14.82 2.77 -25.26
C TYR A 351 14.50 3.28 -23.84
N PRO A 352 14.64 4.58 -23.58
CA PRO A 352 14.49 5.15 -22.24
C PRO A 352 13.06 4.96 -21.67
N SER A 353 12.01 4.98 -22.50
CA SER A 353 10.65 4.74 -22.01
C SER A 353 10.43 3.30 -21.57
N HIS A 354 10.91 2.33 -22.37
CA HIS A 354 10.85 0.91 -21.99
C HIS A 354 11.69 0.63 -20.73
N THR A 355 12.87 1.25 -20.63
CA THR A 355 13.76 1.12 -19.48
C THR A 355 13.13 1.71 -18.22
N LEU A 356 12.38 2.81 -18.33
CA LEU A 356 11.67 3.41 -17.20
C LEU A 356 10.54 2.51 -16.70
N ILE A 357 9.73 1.93 -17.60
CA ILE A 357 8.68 0.96 -17.22
C ILE A 357 9.31 -0.25 -16.53
N ALA A 358 10.36 -0.83 -17.11
CA ALA A 358 11.12 -1.92 -16.50
C ALA A 358 11.59 -1.61 -15.06
N LYS A 359 12.01 -0.37 -14.83
CA LYS A 359 12.51 0.09 -13.52
C LYS A 359 11.39 0.29 -12.50
N LEU A 360 10.23 0.80 -12.92
CA LEU A 360 9.15 1.23 -12.05
C LEU A 360 8.04 0.18 -11.87
N LEU A 361 7.80 -0.67 -12.87
CA LEU A 361 6.80 -1.73 -12.83
C LEU A 361 7.28 -2.85 -11.91
N ARG A 362 6.67 -2.96 -10.72
CA ARG A 362 6.99 -4.00 -9.74
C ARG A 362 5.89 -5.04 -9.71
N CYS A 363 6.05 -6.09 -10.51
CA CYS A 363 5.14 -7.22 -10.51
C CYS A 363 5.27 -8.01 -9.20
N ARG A 364 4.14 -8.34 -8.56
CA ARG A 364 4.16 -9.34 -7.49
C ARG A 364 4.62 -10.67 -8.06
N THR A 365 5.78 -11.15 -7.63
CA THR A 365 6.17 -12.52 -7.84
C THR A 365 5.28 -13.38 -6.94
N ARG A 366 4.41 -14.21 -7.52
CA ARG A 366 3.91 -15.38 -6.81
C ARG A 366 5.06 -16.38 -6.76
N ASP A 367 6.03 -16.13 -5.89
CA ASP A 367 7.04 -17.13 -5.55
C ASP A 367 6.29 -18.23 -4.80
N HIS A 368 5.96 -19.30 -5.51
CA HIS A 368 5.56 -20.56 -4.90
C HIS A 368 6.77 -21.20 -4.23
N HIS A 369 7.14 -20.65 -3.07
CA HIS A 369 7.17 -21.50 -1.90
C HIS A 369 5.85 -21.28 -1.16
N ARG A 370 4.95 -22.27 -1.24
CA ARG A 370 4.13 -22.60 -0.06
C ARG A 370 5.13 -23.00 1.03
N GLN A 371 5.76 -22.03 1.67
CA GLN A 371 6.13 -22.21 3.06
C GLN A 371 4.84 -22.05 3.86
N PRO A 372 4.59 -22.93 4.84
CA PRO A 372 3.48 -22.75 5.76
C PRO A 372 3.57 -21.34 6.35
N SER A 373 2.42 -20.70 6.57
CA SER A 373 2.26 -19.48 7.36
C SER A 373 3.39 -19.30 8.37
N ALA A 374 4.31 -18.35 8.15
CA ALA A 374 5.35 -18.17 9.14
C ALA A 374 6.01 -16.79 9.15
N GLN A 375 5.49 -15.97 10.08
CA GLN A 375 6.23 -15.11 11.00
C GLN A 375 7.07 -13.99 10.38
N CYS A 376 6.67 -12.77 10.73
CA CYS A 376 7.47 -11.55 10.70
C CYS A 376 8.97 -11.75 10.79
N THR A 377 9.73 -11.11 9.89
CA THR A 377 11.16 -10.97 10.12
C THR A 377 11.39 -10.08 11.35
N ARG A 378 11.88 -10.74 12.40
CA ARG A 378 12.37 -10.16 13.66
C ARG A 378 13.80 -10.63 13.87
N LEU A 379 14.74 -9.69 13.84
CA LEU A 379 16.14 -9.92 14.14
C LEU A 379 16.38 -9.56 15.61
N CYS A 380 16.77 -10.53 16.41
CA CYS A 380 17.07 -10.32 17.82
C CYS A 380 18.59 -10.37 17.99
N TYR A 381 19.19 -9.24 18.37
CA TYR A 381 20.64 -9.14 18.53
C TYR A 381 21.05 -9.55 19.94
N LEU A 382 21.98 -10.48 19.99
CA LEU A 382 22.74 -10.90 21.17
C LEU A 382 24.18 -10.44 20.95
N ASP A 383 24.39 -9.13 21.10
CA ASP A 383 25.67 -8.45 20.91
C ASP A 383 26.34 -8.15 22.26
N GLU A 384 26.12 -6.98 22.83
CA GLU A 384 26.80 -6.54 24.05
C GLU A 384 26.11 -7.10 25.31
N GLY A 385 26.89 -7.57 26.29
CA GLY A 385 26.38 -8.10 27.57
C GLY A 385 25.65 -9.44 27.46
N ALA A 386 25.70 -10.10 26.30
CA ALA A 386 24.99 -11.33 26.03
C ALA A 386 25.75 -12.61 26.44
N GLU A 387 26.96 -12.50 27.00
CA GLU A 387 27.84 -13.65 27.28
C GLU A 387 27.16 -14.69 28.19
N HIS A 388 26.30 -14.23 29.08
CA HIS A 388 25.54 -15.02 30.04
C HIS A 388 24.05 -15.16 29.69
N PHE A 389 23.61 -14.66 28.53
CA PHE A 389 22.21 -14.74 28.13
C PHE A 389 21.76 -16.20 27.98
N ASP A 390 20.60 -16.52 28.58
CA ASP A 390 19.94 -17.81 28.43
C ASP A 390 18.90 -17.75 27.30
N PRO A 391 19.12 -18.45 26.16
CA PRO A 391 18.15 -18.47 25.07
C PRO A 391 16.80 -19.10 25.45
N HIS A 392 16.69 -19.88 26.53
CA HIS A 392 15.43 -20.46 26.98
C HIS A 392 14.45 -19.41 27.55
N ALA A 393 14.92 -18.21 27.85
CA ALA A 393 14.04 -17.10 28.21
C ALA A 393 13.16 -16.64 27.02
N LEU A 394 13.52 -16.99 25.78
CA LEU A 394 12.78 -16.64 24.57
C LEU A 394 11.75 -17.71 24.18
N GLN A 395 10.59 -17.27 23.71
CA GLN A 395 9.66 -18.18 23.04
C GLN A 395 10.10 -18.47 21.59
N PRO A 396 9.86 -19.69 21.07
CA PRO A 396 10.34 -20.12 19.75
C PRO A 396 9.95 -19.21 18.56
N HIS A 397 8.83 -18.51 18.67
CA HIS A 397 8.24 -17.70 17.60
C HIS A 397 8.54 -16.20 17.71
N TRP A 398 9.19 -15.78 18.80
CA TRP A 398 9.48 -14.37 19.07
C TRP A 398 10.52 -13.80 18.12
N CYS A 399 11.56 -14.57 17.83
CA CYS A 399 12.61 -14.17 16.89
C CYS A 399 12.53 -15.05 15.64
N SER A 400 12.73 -14.44 14.48
CA SER A 400 12.91 -15.19 13.22
C SER A 400 14.39 -15.44 12.92
N HIS A 401 15.24 -14.54 13.40
CA HIS A 401 16.68 -14.58 13.26
C HIS A 401 17.28 -14.18 14.62
N ILE A 402 18.28 -14.92 15.06
CA ILE A 402 19.14 -14.53 16.19
C ILE A 402 20.46 -14.06 15.58
N VAL A 403 20.79 -12.79 15.79
CA VAL A 403 22.05 -12.22 15.33
C VAL A 403 23.02 -12.26 16.50
N VAL A 404 24.12 -12.99 16.36
CA VAL A 404 25.14 -13.15 17.40
C VAL A 404 26.43 -12.51 16.91
N GLY A 405 27.07 -11.72 17.77
CA GLY A 405 28.30 -11.06 17.42
C GLY A 405 28.93 -10.32 18.60
N PRO A 406 30.04 -9.60 18.36
CA PRO A 406 30.70 -9.48 17.07
C PRO A 406 31.75 -10.57 16.83
N ALA A 407 31.83 -11.04 15.59
CA ALA A 407 32.99 -11.76 15.07
C ALA A 407 33.88 -10.72 14.37
N ASP A 408 35.04 -10.46 14.96
CA ASP A 408 35.83 -9.29 14.63
C ASP A 408 37.00 -9.61 13.70
N ILE A 409 37.27 -8.67 12.80
CA ILE A 409 38.34 -8.79 11.81
C ILE A 409 39.66 -8.40 12.47
N GLN A 410 40.65 -9.28 12.38
CA GLN A 410 42.00 -9.04 12.86
C GLN A 410 42.91 -8.52 11.75
N PHE A 411 44.03 -7.90 12.11
CA PHE A 411 45.08 -7.45 11.19
C PHE A 411 45.79 -8.58 10.41
N THR A 412 45.44 -9.83 10.70
CA THR A 412 45.97 -11.06 10.10
C THR A 412 45.04 -11.65 9.03
N ASP A 413 44.02 -10.91 8.60
CA ASP A 413 42.93 -11.36 7.71
C ASP A 413 42.00 -12.40 8.36
N ALA A 414 42.24 -12.75 9.63
CA ALA A 414 41.41 -13.68 10.40
C ALA A 414 40.12 -13.01 10.88
N VAL A 415 39.06 -13.81 11.01
CA VAL A 415 37.85 -13.41 11.72
C VAL A 415 37.78 -14.22 13.00
N GLU A 416 37.93 -13.55 14.13
CA GLU A 416 37.97 -14.18 15.44
C GLU A 416 36.67 -13.96 16.19
N VAL A 417 36.27 -14.99 16.92
CA VAL A 417 35.14 -14.98 17.85
C VAL A 417 35.72 -15.28 19.22
N THR A 418 35.39 -14.47 20.22
CA THR A 418 35.89 -14.74 21.58
C THR A 418 35.30 -16.05 22.11
N PRO A 419 35.96 -16.74 23.06
CA PRO A 419 35.44 -17.96 23.64
C PRO A 419 34.01 -17.81 24.21
N GLU A 420 33.71 -16.64 24.78
CA GLU A 420 32.39 -16.32 25.35
C GLU A 420 31.31 -16.26 24.26
N VAL A 421 31.58 -15.56 23.15
CA VAL A 421 30.66 -15.48 22.00
C VAL A 421 30.53 -16.84 21.31
N GLN A 422 31.62 -17.61 21.22
CA GLN A 422 31.57 -18.96 20.66
C GLN A 422 30.69 -19.88 21.53
N ASN A 423 30.83 -19.80 22.86
CA ASN A 423 29.98 -20.53 23.79
C ASN A 423 28.51 -20.10 23.67
N LEU A 424 28.23 -18.81 23.51
CA LEU A 424 26.88 -18.30 23.26
C LEU A 424 26.27 -18.87 21.98
N ILE A 425 27.02 -18.87 20.87
CA ILE A 425 26.58 -19.46 19.59
C ILE A 425 26.25 -20.95 19.76
N VAL A 426 27.08 -21.70 20.49
CA VAL A 426 26.84 -23.12 20.77
C VAL A 426 25.56 -23.30 21.59
N ARG A 427 25.33 -22.49 22.63
CA ARG A 427 24.10 -22.54 23.45
C ARG A 427 22.85 -22.21 22.63
N VAL A 428 22.90 -21.16 21.80
CA VAL A 428 21.78 -20.78 20.92
C VAL A 428 21.49 -21.88 19.90
N ASN A 429 22.51 -22.45 19.26
CA ASN A 429 22.33 -23.56 18.33
C ASN A 429 21.74 -24.79 18.99
N LYS A 430 22.16 -25.11 20.22
CA LYS A 430 21.61 -26.21 21.01
C LYS A 430 20.13 -25.99 21.31
N TRP A 431 19.78 -24.82 21.84
CA TRP A 431 18.38 -24.44 22.08
C TRP A 431 17.53 -24.55 20.81
N ILE A 432 18.02 -24.03 19.68
CA ILE A 432 17.33 -24.13 18.38
C ILE A 432 17.09 -25.58 17.94
N GLN A 433 18.03 -26.48 18.23
CA GLN A 433 17.90 -27.91 17.90
C GLN A 433 16.82 -28.62 18.73
N GLU A 434 16.56 -28.14 19.94
CA GLU A 434 15.56 -28.67 20.88
C GLU A 434 14.12 -28.20 20.54
N LEU A 435 13.96 -27.20 19.68
CA LEU A 435 12.65 -26.67 19.29
C LEU A 435 11.91 -27.56 18.28
N ASP A 436 10.62 -27.79 18.56
CA ASP A 436 9.65 -28.37 17.63
C ASP A 436 9.01 -27.28 16.75
N GLY A 437 8.92 -27.52 15.44
CA GLY A 437 8.34 -26.58 14.49
C GLY A 437 9.35 -25.61 13.86
N LYS A 438 8.96 -24.35 13.64
CA LYS A 438 9.80 -23.37 12.92
C LYS A 438 10.92 -22.84 13.82
N ARG A 439 12.14 -22.97 13.35
CA ARG A 439 13.38 -22.62 14.06
C ARG A 439 13.90 -21.25 13.60
N PRO A 440 14.36 -20.38 14.52
CA PRO A 440 15.01 -19.14 14.14
C PRO A 440 16.36 -19.43 13.47
N LYS A 441 16.79 -18.53 12.58
CA LYS A 441 18.07 -18.63 11.87
C LYS A 441 19.17 -17.93 12.65
N VAL A 442 20.35 -18.54 12.78
CA VAL A 442 21.52 -17.90 13.39
C VAL A 442 22.28 -17.09 12.34
N ILE A 443 22.55 -15.82 12.63
CA ILE A 443 23.32 -14.88 11.79
C ILE A 443 24.55 -14.42 12.57
N LEU A 444 25.72 -14.42 11.95
CA LEU A 444 26.95 -13.89 12.57
C LEU A 444 27.18 -12.44 12.16
N SER A 445 27.30 -11.52 13.11
CA SER A 445 27.66 -10.11 12.83
C SER A 445 29.17 -9.94 12.73
N ILE A 446 29.65 -9.50 11.56
CA ILE A 446 31.08 -9.38 11.24
C ILE A 446 31.52 -7.92 11.27
N GLY A 447 32.54 -7.63 12.08
CA GLY A 447 33.29 -6.37 12.07
C GLY A 447 32.59 -5.16 12.69
N ALA A 448 31.56 -5.36 13.50
CA ALA A 448 30.81 -4.29 14.18
C ALA A 448 31.68 -3.43 15.12
N ARG A 449 32.78 -3.97 15.67
CA ARG A 449 33.72 -3.25 16.54
C ARG A 449 35.01 -2.80 15.84
N GLN A 450 35.09 -2.91 14.51
CA GLN A 450 36.30 -2.55 13.77
C GLN A 450 36.25 -1.12 13.22
N THR A 451 37.40 -0.44 13.29
CA THR A 451 37.56 0.93 12.77
C THR A 451 37.60 0.94 11.24
N ASN A 452 37.37 2.12 10.64
CA ASN A 452 37.50 2.29 9.19
C ASN A 452 38.91 1.90 8.69
N ASP A 453 39.94 2.10 9.50
CA ASP A 453 41.32 1.77 9.13
C ASP A 453 41.54 0.26 9.00
N VAL A 454 41.02 -0.54 9.94
CA VAL A 454 41.08 -2.01 9.86
C VAL A 454 40.34 -2.48 8.61
N TRP A 455 39.11 -2.00 8.41
CA TRP A 455 38.33 -2.36 7.21
C TRP A 455 39.06 -1.99 5.91
N ARG A 456 39.67 -0.80 5.82
CA ARG A 456 40.45 -0.37 4.65
C ARG A 456 41.68 -1.24 4.42
N MET A 457 42.41 -1.60 5.46
CA MET A 457 43.61 -2.44 5.34
C MET A 457 43.26 -3.85 4.85
N GLU A 458 42.21 -4.44 5.41
CA GLU A 458 41.81 -5.81 5.13
C GLU A 458 41.07 -5.95 3.79
N VAL A 459 40.21 -5.00 3.44
CA VAL A 459 39.45 -5.02 2.18
C VAL A 459 40.23 -4.39 1.02
N GLY A 460 41.06 -3.39 1.29
CA GLY A 460 41.84 -2.65 0.28
C GLY A 460 42.96 -3.47 -0.36
N ASN A 461 43.49 -4.48 0.34
CA ASN A 461 44.47 -5.40 -0.24
C ASN A 461 43.76 -6.62 -0.87
N PRO A 462 43.93 -6.91 -2.18
CA PRO A 462 43.24 -8.00 -2.85
C PRO A 462 43.50 -9.40 -2.25
N ILE A 463 44.71 -9.64 -1.72
CA ILE A 463 45.08 -10.91 -1.10
C ILE A 463 44.37 -11.04 0.25
N LYS A 464 44.46 -10.01 1.09
CA LYS A 464 43.82 -9.97 2.41
C LYS A 464 42.29 -10.08 2.29
N LYS A 465 41.69 -9.34 1.36
CA LYS A 465 40.25 -9.42 1.05
C LYS A 465 39.81 -10.84 0.71
N LYS A 466 40.59 -11.53 -0.14
CA LYS A 466 40.30 -12.91 -0.53
C LYS A 466 40.43 -13.87 0.66
N ASN A 467 41.45 -13.70 1.49
CA ASN A 467 41.65 -14.49 2.71
C ASN A 467 40.50 -14.27 3.70
N LEU A 468 40.15 -13.02 3.96
CA LEU A 468 39.04 -12.62 4.82
C LEU A 468 37.71 -13.26 4.38
N ILE A 469 37.37 -13.18 3.09
CA ILE A 469 36.16 -13.82 2.55
C ILE A 469 36.18 -15.35 2.74
N SER A 470 37.34 -15.98 2.54
CA SER A 470 37.51 -17.41 2.79
C SER A 470 37.36 -17.77 4.28
N ASN A 471 37.88 -16.93 5.17
CA ASN A 471 37.79 -17.10 6.61
C ASN A 471 36.34 -16.94 7.09
N ILE A 472 35.60 -15.95 6.57
CA ILE A 472 34.15 -15.80 6.83
C ILE A 472 33.40 -17.06 6.40
N LYS A 473 33.67 -17.60 5.20
CA LYS A 473 33.02 -18.83 4.72
C LYS A 473 33.31 -20.03 5.64
N THR A 474 34.55 -20.16 6.12
CA THR A 474 34.93 -21.22 7.06
C THR A 474 34.22 -21.06 8.39
N LEU A 475 34.17 -19.84 8.93
CA LEU A 475 33.51 -19.53 10.19
C LEU A 475 32.01 -19.83 10.14
N VAL A 476 31.32 -19.41 9.08
CA VAL A 476 29.88 -19.69 8.87
C VAL A 476 29.60 -21.19 8.93
N ARG A 477 30.46 -22.01 8.31
CA ARG A 477 30.33 -23.48 8.33
C ARG A 477 30.64 -24.05 9.71
N ALA A 478 31.72 -23.60 10.34
CA ALA A 478 32.14 -24.08 11.66
C ALA A 478 31.08 -23.82 12.74
N MET A 479 30.40 -22.68 12.66
CA MET A 479 29.39 -22.26 13.63
C MET A 479 27.96 -22.68 13.26
N ASN A 480 27.78 -23.43 12.16
CA ASN A 480 26.47 -23.80 11.63
C ASN A 480 25.51 -22.60 11.43
N ALA A 481 26.05 -21.47 10.99
CA ALA A 481 25.29 -20.24 10.82
C ALA A 481 24.52 -20.24 9.48
N SER A 482 23.31 -19.67 9.52
CA SER A 482 22.42 -19.53 8.35
C SER A 482 22.71 -18.27 7.52
N GLY A 483 23.55 -17.36 8.03
CA GLY A 483 23.87 -16.11 7.36
C GLY A 483 24.95 -15.30 8.06
N VAL A 484 25.33 -14.19 7.43
CA VAL A 484 26.27 -13.20 7.97
C VAL A 484 25.69 -11.81 7.82
N GLU A 485 25.92 -10.97 8.82
CA GLU A 485 25.76 -9.54 8.72
C GLU A 485 27.14 -8.89 8.55
N ILE A 486 27.25 -8.00 7.57
CA ILE A 486 28.42 -7.13 7.40
C ILE A 486 28.12 -5.79 8.08
N SER A 487 28.88 -5.48 9.13
CA SER A 487 28.63 -4.34 10.00
C SER A 487 29.82 -3.38 10.04
N TRP A 488 30.08 -2.67 8.95
CA TRP A 488 31.04 -1.57 8.92
C TRP A 488 30.38 -0.30 9.49
N THR A 489 30.14 -0.30 10.81
CA THR A 489 29.24 0.69 11.46
C THR A 489 29.73 1.28 12.78
N LEU A 490 30.95 0.96 13.24
CA LEU A 490 31.54 1.57 14.43
C LEU A 490 31.63 3.10 14.31
N GLY A 491 31.95 3.59 13.10
CA GLY A 491 31.88 4.99 12.71
C GLY A 491 31.18 5.17 11.36
N ALA A 492 30.96 6.43 10.97
CA ALA A 492 30.47 6.73 9.63
C ALA A 492 31.57 6.44 8.58
N LEU A 493 31.17 6.04 7.38
CA LEU A 493 32.04 5.95 6.21
C LEU A 493 32.46 7.37 5.81
N ASP A 494 33.65 7.76 6.22
CA ASP A 494 34.13 9.14 6.11
C ASP A 494 34.85 9.40 4.77
N ALA A 495 35.28 8.36 4.04
CA ALA A 495 35.96 8.49 2.76
C ALA A 495 35.20 7.83 1.58
N PHE A 496 35.31 8.42 0.38
CA PHE A 496 34.73 7.83 -0.86
C PHE A 496 35.33 6.46 -1.20
N VAL A 497 36.59 6.21 -0.79
CA VAL A 497 37.24 4.91 -0.99
C VAL A 497 36.50 3.80 -0.25
N ASP A 498 35.92 4.09 0.92
CA ASP A 498 35.21 3.10 1.73
C ASP A 498 33.97 2.57 0.99
N SER A 499 33.26 3.45 0.29
CA SER A 499 32.12 3.10 -0.56
C SER A 499 32.50 2.08 -1.63
N THR A 500 33.63 2.31 -2.29
CA THR A 500 34.13 1.45 -3.37
C THR A 500 34.61 0.12 -2.83
N LEU A 501 35.36 0.14 -1.72
CA LEU A 501 35.87 -1.06 -1.06
C LEU A 501 34.73 -1.96 -0.55
N LEU A 502 33.75 -1.38 0.14
CA LEU A 502 32.57 -2.11 0.61
C LEU A 502 31.81 -2.74 -0.57
N SER A 503 31.58 -1.99 -1.65
CA SER A 503 30.87 -2.50 -2.83
C SER A 503 31.57 -3.69 -3.49
N GLN A 504 32.90 -3.61 -3.62
CA GLN A 504 33.70 -4.73 -4.12
C GLN A 504 33.66 -5.93 -3.17
N PHE A 505 33.79 -5.69 -1.86
CA PHE A 505 33.73 -6.73 -0.85
C PHE A 505 32.39 -7.48 -0.86
N LEU A 506 31.27 -6.76 -0.90
CA LEU A 506 29.94 -7.37 -0.93
C LEU A 506 29.71 -8.19 -2.21
N THR A 507 30.23 -7.72 -3.34
CA THR A 507 30.17 -8.46 -4.60
C THR A 507 30.97 -9.75 -4.51
N ASP A 508 32.23 -9.68 -4.09
CA ASP A 508 33.12 -10.83 -3.95
C ASP A 508 32.57 -11.84 -2.94
N LEU A 509 32.09 -11.36 -1.79
CA LEU A 509 31.49 -12.18 -0.75
C LEU A 509 30.27 -12.96 -1.26
N ARG A 510 29.39 -12.30 -2.04
CA ARG A 510 28.21 -12.97 -2.61
C ARG A 510 28.57 -14.05 -3.63
N THR A 511 29.71 -13.94 -4.31
CA THR A 511 30.17 -15.01 -5.23
C THR A 511 30.70 -16.24 -4.49
N VAL A 512 31.24 -16.06 -3.28
CA VAL A 512 31.92 -17.12 -2.52
C VAL A 512 30.98 -17.87 -1.56
N LEU A 513 30.01 -17.16 -0.97
CA LEU A 513 29.01 -17.75 -0.08
C LEU A 513 27.89 -18.46 -0.88
N PRO A 514 27.44 -19.65 -0.43
CA PRO A 514 26.29 -20.33 -1.05
C PRO A 514 25.03 -19.48 -1.02
N ARG A 515 24.12 -19.65 -1.99
CA ARG A 515 22.84 -18.92 -2.00
C ARG A 515 21.95 -19.20 -0.79
N SER A 516 22.13 -20.34 -0.11
CA SER A 516 21.43 -20.68 1.13
C SER A 516 21.89 -19.86 2.34
N VAL A 517 23.06 -19.23 2.28
CA VAL A 517 23.58 -18.34 3.31
C VAL A 517 23.09 -16.93 3.03
N SER A 518 22.35 -16.35 3.97
CA SER A 518 21.83 -14.99 3.84
C SER A 518 22.93 -13.97 4.12
N ILE A 519 22.99 -12.90 3.33
CA ILE A 519 23.89 -11.77 3.54
C ILE A 519 23.04 -10.56 3.95
N ILE A 520 23.32 -10.04 5.14
CA ILE A 520 22.68 -8.88 5.72
C ILE A 520 23.69 -7.72 5.73
N LEU A 521 23.24 -6.50 5.44
CA LEU A 521 24.06 -5.29 5.56
C LEU A 521 23.50 -4.40 6.66
N ALA A 522 24.31 -4.05 7.66
CA ALA A 522 23.98 -2.99 8.60
C ALA A 522 24.37 -1.63 8.01
N ALA A 523 23.42 -0.71 7.96
CA ALA A 523 23.60 0.62 7.38
C ALA A 523 23.50 1.72 8.44
N ASN A 524 24.52 2.56 8.50
CA ASN A 524 24.60 3.70 9.41
C ASN A 524 23.92 4.96 8.80
N PRO A 525 23.16 5.75 9.59
CA PRO A 525 22.41 6.91 9.09
C PRO A 525 23.32 7.98 8.47
N SER A 526 24.40 8.38 9.14
CA SER A 526 25.32 9.42 8.66
C SER A 526 25.98 9.02 7.33
N SER A 527 26.36 7.75 7.19
CA SER A 527 26.91 7.19 5.94
C SER A 527 25.87 7.17 4.82
N SER A 528 24.61 6.92 5.17
CA SER A 528 23.50 6.93 4.22
C SER A 528 23.23 8.31 3.65
N PHE A 529 23.03 9.30 4.53
CA PHE A 529 22.69 10.67 4.12
C PHE A 529 23.85 11.39 3.43
N SER A 530 25.09 10.93 3.62
CA SER A 530 26.27 11.38 2.85
C SER A 530 26.48 10.61 1.54
N GLY A 531 25.55 9.71 1.16
CA GLY A 531 25.57 9.00 -0.12
C GLY A 531 26.68 7.95 -0.24
N ARG A 532 27.14 7.36 0.88
CA ARG A 532 28.30 6.45 0.89
C ARG A 532 27.98 5.00 0.51
N TYR A 533 26.71 4.61 0.50
CA TYR A 533 26.31 3.25 0.08
C TYR A 533 25.92 3.22 -1.40
N ASP A 534 26.56 2.36 -2.19
CA ASP A 534 26.11 2.06 -3.57
C ASP A 534 24.89 1.13 -3.53
N VAL A 535 23.72 1.75 -3.59
CA VAL A 535 22.42 1.08 -3.57
C VAL A 535 22.24 0.09 -4.72
N THR A 536 22.91 0.28 -5.85
CA THR A 536 22.83 -0.64 -6.99
C THR A 536 23.53 -1.96 -6.69
N VAL A 537 24.68 -1.91 -6.01
CA VAL A 537 25.40 -3.09 -5.56
C VAL A 537 24.62 -3.79 -4.45
N VAL A 538 24.19 -3.04 -3.43
CA VAL A 538 23.39 -3.58 -2.31
C VAL A 538 22.17 -4.35 -2.83
N LYS A 539 21.40 -3.78 -3.77
CA LYS A 539 20.22 -4.43 -4.35
C LYS A 539 20.51 -5.80 -4.98
N LYS A 540 21.71 -5.98 -5.54
CA LYS A 540 22.11 -7.22 -6.23
C LYS A 540 22.72 -8.26 -5.29
N THR A 541 23.40 -7.83 -4.23
CA THR A 541 24.23 -8.71 -3.40
C THR A 541 23.63 -9.03 -2.03
N ILE A 542 22.74 -8.18 -1.50
CA ILE A 542 22.23 -8.24 -0.13
C ILE A 542 20.78 -8.73 -0.08
N ASP A 543 20.49 -9.60 0.88
CA ASP A 543 19.16 -10.16 1.12
C ASP A 543 18.31 -9.23 2.00
N LEU A 544 18.88 -8.74 3.12
CA LEU A 544 18.24 -7.79 4.04
C LEU A 544 19.18 -6.63 4.37
N VAL A 545 18.64 -5.42 4.48
CA VAL A 545 19.38 -4.24 4.96
C VAL A 545 18.80 -3.82 6.30
N VAL A 546 19.62 -3.85 7.34
CA VAL A 546 19.28 -3.35 8.67
C VAL A 546 19.66 -1.88 8.74
N LEU A 547 18.66 -1.02 8.72
CA LEU A 547 18.86 0.41 8.93
C LEU A 547 19.05 0.62 10.43
N GLN A 548 20.21 1.15 10.84
CA GLN A 548 20.53 1.44 12.25
C GLN A 548 19.78 2.68 12.76
N THR A 549 18.46 2.65 12.67
CA THR A 549 17.52 3.67 13.15
C THR A 549 17.51 3.81 14.67
N HIS A 550 18.21 2.95 15.42
CA HIS A 550 18.48 3.12 16.84
C HIS A 550 19.77 3.92 17.15
N ARG A 551 20.49 4.37 16.12
CA ARG A 551 21.75 5.16 16.23
C ARG A 551 21.65 6.53 15.54
N LEU A 552 20.46 7.15 15.57
CA LEU A 552 20.22 8.48 14.99
C LEU A 552 20.89 9.60 15.80
N HIS A 553 21.14 9.34 17.08
CA HIS A 553 21.85 10.21 18.01
C HIS A 553 22.67 9.35 18.98
N SER A 554 23.75 9.89 19.54
CA SER A 554 24.59 9.20 20.54
C SER A 554 24.98 10.11 21.70
N ASN A 555 25.43 9.52 22.81
CA ASN A 555 25.93 10.24 23.98
C ASN A 555 27.29 10.92 23.76
N GLN A 556 27.94 10.71 22.60
CA GLN A 556 29.20 11.38 22.25
C GLN A 556 28.98 12.77 21.66
N GLN A 557 27.76 13.08 21.22
CA GLN A 557 27.42 14.40 20.70
C GLN A 557 27.32 15.40 21.87
N SER A 558 27.78 16.63 21.64
CA SER A 558 27.81 17.71 22.64
C SER A 558 26.44 18.32 22.95
N VAL A 559 25.36 17.68 22.49
CA VAL A 559 24.00 18.13 22.66
C VAL A 559 23.04 16.97 22.89
N THR A 560 21.93 17.21 23.58
CA THR A 560 20.84 16.22 23.75
C THR A 560 20.13 15.93 22.43
N GLY A 561 19.68 14.68 22.27
CA GLY A 561 18.98 14.17 21.10
C GLY A 561 18.45 12.76 21.34
N HIS A 562 17.59 12.26 20.46
CA HIS A 562 16.98 10.94 20.61
C HIS A 562 17.60 9.92 19.65
N HIS A 563 18.06 8.79 20.19
CA HIS A 563 18.79 7.76 19.42
C HIS A 563 17.90 7.04 18.39
N SER A 564 16.58 7.02 18.61
CA SER A 564 15.62 6.31 17.74
C SER A 564 14.36 7.13 17.40
N ALA A 565 14.50 8.44 17.19
CA ALA A 565 13.39 9.31 16.80
C ALA A 565 12.56 8.75 15.64
N MET A 566 11.23 8.63 15.80
CA MET A 566 10.35 8.10 14.76
C MET A 566 10.12 9.12 13.63
N PHE A 567 9.73 10.34 14.02
CA PHE A 567 9.36 11.44 13.12
C PHE A 567 10.18 12.70 13.39
N ALA A 568 10.16 13.62 12.42
CA ALA A 568 10.89 14.88 12.51
C ALA A 568 10.12 15.88 13.38
N GLY A 569 10.72 16.29 14.49
CA GLY A 569 10.14 17.18 15.50
C GLY A 569 10.60 18.63 15.35
N GLN A 570 9.85 19.60 15.87
CA GLN A 570 10.30 21.00 15.96
C GLN A 570 11.53 21.11 16.87
N SER A 571 11.62 20.20 17.84
CA SER A 571 12.71 20.10 18.79
C SER A 571 13.98 19.45 18.19
N LEU A 572 13.90 18.70 17.09
CA LEU A 572 15.05 17.98 16.53
C LEU A 572 15.99 18.90 15.73
N LEU A 573 17.29 18.83 16.02
CA LEU A 573 18.32 19.64 15.34
C LEU A 573 18.50 19.29 13.86
N ASP A 574 18.43 18.00 13.50
CA ASP A 574 18.44 17.53 12.10
C ASP A 574 17.17 16.71 11.85
N SER A 575 16.24 17.30 11.09
CA SER A 575 14.97 16.66 10.72
C SER A 575 15.13 15.38 9.89
N ARG A 576 16.31 15.14 9.30
CA ARG A 576 16.61 13.90 8.58
C ARG A 576 16.95 12.73 9.50
N MET A 577 17.37 12.99 10.74
CA MET A 577 17.77 11.95 11.71
C MET A 577 16.55 11.30 12.38
N THR A 578 15.73 10.63 11.56
CA THR A 578 14.48 9.98 11.97
C THR A 578 14.33 8.63 11.27
N VAL A 579 13.61 7.69 11.91
CA VAL A 579 13.28 6.37 11.33
C VAL A 579 12.63 6.55 9.96
N GLU A 580 11.64 7.45 9.88
CA GLU A 580 10.86 7.68 8.67
C GLU A 580 11.74 8.19 7.51
N SER A 581 12.58 9.20 7.78
CA SER A 581 13.45 9.80 6.75
C SER A 581 14.53 8.83 6.28
N PHE A 582 15.10 8.04 7.19
CA PHE A 582 16.13 7.07 6.86
C PHE A 582 15.56 5.95 5.95
N VAL A 583 14.36 5.46 6.24
CA VAL A 583 13.67 4.51 5.35
C VAL A 583 13.32 5.14 4.00
N LYS A 584 12.76 6.36 3.99
CA LYS A 584 12.39 7.07 2.76
C LYS A 584 13.60 7.29 1.84
N ASP A 585 14.77 7.58 2.40
CA ASP A 585 16.03 7.71 1.65
C ASP A 585 16.42 6.41 0.92
N TRP A 586 16.35 5.26 1.58
CA TRP A 586 16.66 3.97 0.94
C TRP A 586 15.63 3.55 -0.10
N VAL A 587 14.34 3.81 0.16
CA VAL A 587 13.26 3.52 -0.78
C VAL A 587 13.37 4.39 -2.02
N SER A 588 13.67 5.69 -1.88
CA SER A 588 13.81 6.63 -3.01
C SER A 588 15.00 6.28 -3.90
N ARG A 589 16.09 5.75 -3.30
CA ARG A 589 17.26 5.25 -4.04
C ARG A 589 17.04 3.86 -4.66
N GLY A 590 15.91 3.20 -4.42
CA GLY A 590 15.43 2.06 -5.18
C GLY A 590 15.58 0.69 -4.50
N ILE A 591 15.87 0.64 -3.20
CA ILE A 591 15.78 -0.62 -2.42
C ILE A 591 14.30 -1.00 -2.20
N PRO A 592 13.93 -2.27 -2.44
CA PRO A 592 12.58 -2.75 -2.14
C PRO A 592 12.27 -2.69 -0.63
N ARG A 593 11.03 -2.34 -0.28
CA ARG A 593 10.58 -2.17 1.11
C ARG A 593 10.69 -3.47 1.90
N ASP A 594 10.33 -4.58 1.26
CA ASP A 594 10.44 -5.97 1.73
C ASP A 594 11.87 -6.47 1.95
N ARG A 595 12.90 -5.62 1.79
CA ARG A 595 14.28 -5.89 2.19
C ARG A 595 14.80 -5.00 3.32
N LEU A 596 14.05 -3.97 3.72
CA LEU A 596 14.47 -3.03 4.75
C LEU A 596 13.99 -3.48 6.12
N ILE A 597 14.91 -3.53 7.08
CA ILE A 597 14.65 -3.82 8.48
C ILE A 597 14.88 -2.54 9.28
N VAL A 598 13.89 -2.13 10.08
CA VAL A 598 14.00 -1.00 11.02
C VAL A 598 14.53 -1.53 12.35
N SER A 599 15.52 -0.86 12.93
CA SER A 599 16.08 -1.26 14.23
C SER A 599 15.60 -0.38 15.38
N VAL A 600 15.31 -1.03 16.51
CA VAL A 600 15.08 -0.42 17.83
C VAL A 600 16.08 -0.99 18.83
N THR A 601 16.23 -0.35 19.99
CA THR A 601 17.15 -0.79 21.04
C THR A 601 16.43 -0.81 22.38
N ALA A 602 16.78 -1.78 23.23
CA ALA A 602 16.36 -1.77 24.64
C ALA A 602 17.30 -0.93 25.53
N VAL A 603 18.47 -0.55 25.01
CA VAL A 603 19.47 0.25 25.73
C VAL A 603 19.17 1.74 25.55
N PRO A 604 18.98 2.51 26.65
CA PRO A 604 18.79 3.95 26.56
C PRO A 604 20.08 4.70 26.24
N THR A 605 19.94 5.93 25.76
CA THR A 605 21.04 6.89 25.61
C THR A 605 20.98 7.90 26.74
N THR A 606 22.06 7.95 27.54
CA THR A 606 22.20 8.86 28.69
C THR A 606 23.22 9.95 28.38
N ALA A 607 22.94 11.18 28.79
CA ALA A 607 23.85 12.32 28.66
C ALA A 607 23.76 13.27 29.86
N ASN A 608 24.89 13.88 30.24
CA ASN A 608 24.93 14.83 31.35
C ASN A 608 24.85 16.26 30.82
N LEU A 609 23.82 16.99 31.25
CA LEU A 609 23.64 18.40 30.99
C LEU A 609 24.69 19.23 31.73
N LEU A 610 25.12 20.34 31.12
CA LEU A 610 26.05 21.27 31.77
C LEU A 610 25.40 22.08 32.91
N LEU A 611 24.08 22.22 32.90
CA LEU A 611 23.31 22.98 33.88
C LEU A 611 22.04 22.21 34.23
N GLU A 612 21.65 22.27 35.51
CA GLU A 612 20.37 21.74 35.98
C GLU A 612 19.21 22.58 35.42
N ARG A 613 18.12 21.92 35.05
CA ARG A 613 17.06 22.54 34.24
C ARG A 613 15.82 22.90 35.07
N THR A 614 15.21 24.05 34.76
CA THR A 614 13.94 24.51 35.34
C THR A 614 12.78 24.62 34.33
N ASP A 615 13.06 24.73 33.03
CA ASP A 615 12.07 24.79 31.93
C ASP A 615 11.89 23.40 31.30
N THR A 616 10.74 23.06 30.70
CA THR A 616 10.47 21.77 30.02
C THR A 616 10.25 21.89 28.51
N ALA A 617 10.16 23.11 27.94
CA ALA A 617 9.79 23.34 26.53
C ALA A 617 10.83 22.84 25.49
N GLN A 618 12.13 23.10 25.69
CA GLN A 618 13.20 22.66 24.78
C GLN A 618 13.96 21.43 25.28
N VAL A 619 13.68 20.25 24.72
CA VAL A 619 14.28 18.99 25.18
C VAL A 619 15.61 18.64 24.48
N PHE A 620 15.68 18.81 23.17
CA PHE A 620 16.87 18.48 22.37
C PHE A 620 17.72 19.72 22.07
N GLY A 621 18.98 19.49 21.70
CA GLY A 621 19.94 20.54 21.43
C GLY A 621 20.55 21.19 22.67
N LEU A 622 20.24 20.68 23.87
CA LEU A 622 20.79 21.20 25.11
C LEU A 622 22.26 20.78 25.25
N PRO A 623 23.18 21.70 25.63
CA PRO A 623 24.59 21.36 25.77
C PRO A 623 24.86 20.27 26.80
N THR A 624 25.65 19.27 26.40
CA THR A 624 26.07 18.15 27.24
C THR A 624 27.58 18.13 27.43
N SER A 625 28.03 17.60 28.57
CA SER A 625 29.44 17.22 28.74
C SER A 625 29.63 15.80 28.20
N PRO A 626 30.70 15.52 27.42
CA PRO A 626 31.09 14.16 27.13
C PRO A 626 31.37 13.42 28.45
N ILE A 627 30.76 12.25 28.62
CA ILE A 627 30.89 11.47 29.84
C ILE A 627 32.30 10.86 29.87
N LEU A 628 33.17 11.35 30.76
CA LEU A 628 34.56 10.88 30.92
C LEU A 628 34.70 9.74 31.95
N THR A 629 33.63 9.38 32.69
CA THR A 629 33.68 8.37 33.77
C THR A 629 32.42 7.51 33.85
N GLN A 630 32.58 6.20 34.07
CA GLN A 630 31.54 5.17 34.26
C GLN A 630 30.74 5.34 35.58
N SER A 631 30.31 6.55 35.95
CA SER A 631 29.41 6.71 37.10
C SER A 631 27.97 6.37 36.67
N SER A 632 27.47 5.23 37.15
CA SER A 632 26.06 4.79 37.17
C SER A 632 25.18 5.24 36.00
N GLN A 633 25.47 4.76 34.79
CA GLN A 633 24.59 4.98 33.64
C GLN A 633 23.37 4.06 33.74
N ILE A 634 22.19 4.60 33.42
CA ILE A 634 21.01 3.79 33.15
C ILE A 634 21.29 3.03 31.85
N THR A 635 21.25 1.71 31.89
CA THR A 635 21.68 0.82 30.80
C THR A 635 20.60 -0.15 30.34
N SER A 636 19.51 -0.32 31.10
CA SER A 636 18.48 -1.31 30.82
C SER A 636 17.06 -0.81 31.02
N GLN A 637 16.10 -1.52 30.42
CA GLN A 637 14.67 -1.29 30.65
C GLN A 637 14.28 -1.53 32.11
N THR A 638 14.95 -2.47 32.80
CA THR A 638 14.72 -2.74 34.22
C THR A 638 15.09 -1.55 35.09
N GLU A 639 16.21 -0.88 34.80
CA GLU A 639 16.63 0.33 35.53
C GLU A 639 15.72 1.52 35.24
N ILE A 640 15.32 1.72 33.98
CA ILE A 640 14.31 2.72 33.61
C ILE A 640 13.03 2.47 34.40
N CYS A 641 12.54 1.24 34.43
CA CYS A 641 11.31 0.91 35.14
C CYS A 641 11.42 1.19 36.64
N LYS A 642 12.50 0.77 37.30
CA LYS A 642 12.77 1.06 38.72
C LYS A 642 12.81 2.56 39.01
N LEU A 643 13.31 3.37 38.08
CA LEU A 643 13.28 4.84 38.21
C LEU A 643 11.87 5.42 38.08
N LEU A 644 11.01 4.82 37.27
CA LEU A 644 9.63 5.26 37.08
C LEU A 644 8.69 4.85 38.24
N GLU A 645 9.09 3.88 39.07
CA GLU A 645 8.38 3.55 40.31
C GLU A 645 8.56 4.62 41.40
N ASP A 646 9.65 5.39 41.34
CA ASP A 646 9.85 6.54 42.21
C ASP A 646 9.06 7.75 41.65
N ASN A 647 7.98 8.13 42.35
CA ASN A 647 7.07 9.24 41.98
C ASN A 647 7.78 10.61 41.77
N SER A 648 9.07 10.72 42.10
CA SER A 648 9.87 11.92 41.87
C SER A 648 10.26 12.16 40.40
N THR A 649 10.22 11.15 39.53
CA THR A 649 10.68 11.28 38.13
C THR A 649 9.65 10.72 37.14
N GLN A 650 9.02 11.58 36.33
CA GLN A 650 8.08 11.15 35.29
C GLN A 650 8.67 11.29 33.87
N PRO A 651 8.43 10.32 32.98
CA PRO A 651 8.94 10.38 31.62
C PRO A 651 8.09 11.36 30.81
N GLN A 652 8.75 12.24 30.07
CA GLN A 652 8.10 13.15 29.14
C GLN A 652 7.97 12.46 27.78
N TRP A 653 6.75 12.34 27.27
CA TRP A 653 6.50 11.82 25.93
C TRP A 653 6.57 12.95 24.90
N LEU A 654 7.37 12.77 23.84
CA LEU A 654 7.50 13.75 22.77
C LEU A 654 6.66 13.31 21.58
N ASN A 655 5.47 13.91 21.42
CA ASN A 655 4.51 13.55 20.38
C ASN A 655 5.04 13.83 18.97
N ASP A 656 5.84 14.87 18.84
CA ASP A 656 6.44 15.28 17.59
C ASP A 656 7.47 14.27 17.06
N VAL A 657 8.18 13.64 17.98
CA VAL A 657 9.23 12.66 17.69
C VAL A 657 8.75 11.21 17.79
N GLY A 658 7.66 10.96 18.52
CA GLY A 658 7.10 9.62 18.74
C GLY A 658 7.94 8.77 19.69
N ALA A 659 8.61 9.39 20.67
CA ALA A 659 9.48 8.70 21.62
C ALA A 659 9.54 9.41 23.00
N PRO A 660 9.84 8.68 24.09
CA PRO A 660 9.94 9.24 25.43
C PRO A 660 11.35 9.74 25.75
N VAL A 661 11.41 10.68 26.70
CA VAL A 661 12.64 11.11 27.38
C VAL A 661 12.41 11.19 28.88
N LEU A 662 13.47 11.24 29.66
CA LEU A 662 13.45 11.43 31.11
C LEU A 662 14.56 12.40 31.52
N PHE A 663 14.30 13.22 32.54
CA PHE A 663 15.28 14.07 33.18
C PHE A 663 15.41 13.71 34.65
N ARG A 664 16.63 13.57 35.16
CA ARG A 664 16.93 13.32 36.58
C ARG A 664 18.07 14.23 37.03
N GLY A 665 17.75 15.36 37.65
CA GLY A 665 18.75 16.41 37.96
C GLY A 665 19.41 16.92 36.68
N THR A 666 20.71 16.66 36.50
CA THR A 666 21.46 16.99 35.28
C THR A 666 21.51 15.86 34.25
N GLU A 667 20.95 14.68 34.54
CA GLU A 667 20.95 13.56 33.60
C GLU A 667 19.76 13.65 32.64
N PHE A 668 20.04 13.52 31.35
CA PHE A 668 19.08 13.35 30.27
C PHE A 668 19.11 11.90 29.79
N VAL A 669 17.93 11.29 29.63
CA VAL A 669 17.78 9.91 29.17
C VAL A 669 16.79 9.86 28.01
N ALA A 670 17.25 9.42 26.85
CA ALA A 670 16.41 9.09 25.69
C ALA A 670 16.29 7.57 25.58
N PHE A 671 15.08 7.02 25.58
CA PHE A 671 14.85 5.57 25.63
C PHE A 671 13.71 5.16 24.71
N ASP A 672 13.64 3.88 24.33
CA ASP A 672 12.43 3.31 23.73
C ASP A 672 11.59 2.65 24.85
N ASN A 673 10.27 2.80 24.77
CA ASN A 673 9.32 2.13 25.63
C ASN A 673 8.32 1.32 24.78
N GLU A 674 7.37 0.67 25.43
CA GLU A 674 6.35 -0.12 24.75
C GLU A 674 5.56 0.69 23.71
N ARG A 675 5.22 1.96 24.01
CA ARG A 675 4.48 2.84 23.10
C ARG A 675 5.29 3.17 21.85
N SER A 676 6.56 3.56 21.99
CA SER A 676 7.41 3.88 20.84
C SER A 676 7.75 2.64 20.02
N ALA A 677 7.94 1.48 20.68
CA ALA A 677 8.12 0.19 20.01
C ALA A 677 6.89 -0.21 19.19
N LYS A 678 5.67 -0.09 19.75
CA LYS A 678 4.41 -0.33 19.04
C LYS A 678 4.24 0.61 17.85
N ILE A 679 4.55 1.91 18.01
CA ILE A 679 4.52 2.90 16.92
C ILE A 679 5.42 2.47 15.77
N LYS A 680 6.68 2.13 16.06
CA LYS A 680 7.66 1.72 15.04
C LYS A 680 7.29 0.39 14.40
N ALA A 681 6.84 -0.59 15.19
CA ALA A 681 6.40 -1.89 14.70
C ALA A 681 5.17 -1.79 13.80
N THR A 682 4.19 -0.95 14.20
CA THR A 682 3.03 -0.63 13.37
C THR A 682 3.52 0.01 12.10
N TRP A 683 4.18 1.18 12.16
CA TRP A 683 4.60 1.93 10.98
C TRP A 683 5.43 1.09 10.00
N THR A 684 6.33 0.25 10.49
CA THR A 684 7.12 -0.70 9.69
C THR A 684 6.21 -1.66 8.92
N SER A 685 5.21 -2.23 9.60
CA SER A 685 4.20 -3.11 8.99
C SER A 685 3.33 -2.36 7.98
N LEU A 686 2.89 -1.13 8.32
CA LEU A 686 2.14 -0.25 7.42
C LEU A 686 2.97 0.17 6.19
N ASN A 687 4.30 0.18 6.30
CA ASN A 687 5.14 0.51 5.15
C ASN A 687 5.53 -0.70 4.33
N ASN A 688 5.02 -1.90 4.65
CA ASN A 688 5.37 -3.16 3.99
C ASN A 688 6.90 -3.39 4.01
N LEU A 689 7.54 -3.03 5.12
CA LEU A 689 8.97 -3.28 5.29
C LEU A 689 9.20 -4.76 5.62
N ALA A 690 10.43 -5.24 5.43
CA ALA A 690 10.78 -6.64 5.70
C ALA A 690 10.49 -7.04 7.17
N GLY A 691 10.69 -6.09 8.09
CA GLY A 691 10.41 -6.28 9.50
C GLY A 691 11.27 -5.41 10.43
N LEU A 692 11.50 -5.89 11.66
CA LEU A 692 12.21 -5.14 12.70
C LEU A 692 13.41 -5.89 13.26
N ALA A 693 14.35 -5.14 13.79
CA ALA A 693 15.48 -5.59 14.59
C ALA A 693 15.40 -5.01 16.00
N ILE A 694 15.74 -5.79 17.02
CA ILE A 694 15.94 -5.31 18.39
C ILE A 694 17.40 -5.52 18.80
N HIS A 695 18.05 -4.43 19.20
CA HIS A 695 19.40 -4.40 19.77
C HIS A 695 19.36 -4.38 21.29
N GLY A 696 20.41 -4.93 21.92
CA GLY A 696 20.52 -4.99 23.37
C GLY A 696 19.45 -5.86 24.02
N LEU A 697 19.07 -6.98 23.39
CA LEU A 697 18.04 -7.88 23.91
C LEU A 697 18.24 -8.31 25.38
N PRO A 698 19.47 -8.57 25.87
CA PRO A 698 19.70 -8.86 27.29
C PRO A 698 19.28 -7.74 28.25
N PHE A 699 19.18 -6.50 27.76
CA PHE A 699 18.79 -5.32 28.53
C PHE A 699 17.27 -5.02 28.45
N ASP A 700 16.50 -5.84 27.73
CA ASP A 700 15.05 -5.75 27.60
C ASP A 700 14.34 -6.49 28.74
N ASN A 701 14.79 -6.34 29.99
CA ASN A 701 14.13 -6.95 31.16
C ASN A 701 13.79 -8.46 31.00
N PRO A 702 14.77 -9.34 30.71
CA PRO A 702 14.52 -10.76 30.42
C PRO A 702 13.84 -11.53 31.56
N GLU A 703 14.07 -11.11 32.81
CA GLU A 703 13.52 -11.76 34.02
C GLU A 703 12.13 -11.24 34.41
N GLY A 704 11.63 -10.18 33.76
CA GLY A 704 10.31 -9.63 34.05
C GLY A 704 10.19 -8.91 35.40
N GLU A 705 11.29 -8.38 35.95
CA GLU A 705 11.32 -7.80 37.31
C GLU A 705 10.44 -6.54 37.49
N CYS A 706 10.15 -5.80 36.41
CA CYS A 706 9.43 -4.51 36.46
C CYS A 706 8.82 -4.13 35.09
N PRO A 707 7.51 -3.83 34.93
CA PRO A 707 6.33 -4.39 35.60
C PRO A 707 5.74 -5.56 34.77
N ASP A 708 5.60 -6.73 35.42
CA ASP A 708 4.80 -7.90 35.05
C ASP A 708 4.94 -8.55 33.65
N ARG A 709 5.95 -8.21 32.84
CA ARG A 709 6.30 -9.03 31.66
C ARG A 709 7.77 -8.96 31.23
N PRO A 710 8.38 -10.10 30.85
CA PRO A 710 9.74 -10.12 30.32
C PRO A 710 9.79 -9.58 28.89
N PHE A 711 10.88 -8.96 28.45
CA PHE A 711 11.02 -8.48 27.06
C PHE A 711 9.93 -7.48 26.60
N PRO A 712 9.65 -6.38 27.33
CA PRO A 712 8.56 -5.47 27.01
C PRO A 712 8.70 -4.81 25.62
N ILE A 713 9.92 -4.51 25.15
CA ILE A 713 10.12 -3.94 23.81
C ILE A 713 9.92 -5.01 22.74
N LEU A 714 10.56 -6.17 22.86
CA LEU A 714 10.39 -7.27 21.89
C LEU A 714 8.95 -7.76 21.84
N GLN A 715 8.28 -7.95 22.98
CA GLN A 715 6.86 -8.30 23.01
C GLN A 715 6.00 -7.23 22.35
N SER A 716 6.27 -5.95 22.60
CA SER A 716 5.57 -4.86 21.91
C SER A 716 5.72 -4.93 20.38
N ILE A 717 6.90 -5.33 19.87
CA ILE A 717 7.11 -5.59 18.45
C ILE A 717 6.28 -6.81 18.01
N ILE A 718 6.32 -7.91 18.75
CA ILE A 718 5.61 -9.16 18.41
C ILE A 718 4.10 -8.96 18.35
N ASP A 719 3.53 -8.28 19.36
CA ASP A 719 2.11 -8.01 19.50
C ASP A 719 1.57 -7.14 18.36
N THR A 720 2.45 -6.33 17.76
CA THR A 720 2.03 -5.23 16.88
C THR A 720 2.43 -5.42 15.42
N GLN A 721 3.50 -6.18 15.16
CA GLN A 721 4.03 -6.37 13.82
C GLN A 721 3.10 -7.28 13.00
N VAL A 722 2.56 -6.75 11.90
CA VAL A 722 1.62 -7.48 11.03
C VAL A 722 2.37 -7.99 9.81
N CYS A 723 2.45 -9.32 9.66
CA CYS A 723 3.36 -9.95 8.68
C CYS A 723 2.67 -10.87 7.67
N SER A 724 1.40 -10.59 7.44
CA SER A 724 0.59 -11.01 6.30
C SER A 724 -0.77 -10.38 6.49
N LEU A 725 -1.08 -9.32 5.74
CA LEU A 725 -2.42 -8.77 5.69
C LEU A 725 -3.26 -9.68 4.79
N CYS A 726 -3.74 -10.80 5.34
CA CYS A 726 -5.17 -10.92 5.63
C CYS A 726 -5.58 -12.27 6.21
N ALA A 727 -6.67 -12.22 7.00
CA ALA A 727 -7.46 -13.39 7.32
C ALA A 727 -7.81 -14.11 6.01
N ALA A 728 -7.73 -15.44 6.01
CA ALA A 728 -8.26 -16.25 4.92
C ALA A 728 -9.65 -15.72 4.54
N GLU A 729 -9.87 -15.43 3.26
CA GLU A 729 -11.22 -15.14 2.77
C GLU A 729 -12.11 -16.30 3.21
N SER A 730 -13.03 -16.00 4.13
CA SER A 730 -14.20 -16.84 4.34
C SER A 730 -15.00 -16.73 3.05
N ASP A 731 -15.02 -17.80 2.27
CA ASP A 731 -15.83 -17.98 1.06
C ASP A 731 -17.35 -17.84 1.30
N SER A 732 -17.79 -17.53 2.53
CA SER A 732 -19.20 -17.31 2.80
C SER A 732 -19.64 -15.91 2.35
N LYS A 733 -20.54 -15.89 1.37
CA LYS A 733 -21.20 -14.69 0.80
C LYS A 733 -21.76 -13.72 1.85
N CYS A 734 -22.07 -14.21 3.06
CA CYS A 734 -22.83 -13.49 4.08
C CYS A 734 -22.13 -13.31 5.43
N SER A 735 -20.90 -13.80 5.60
CA SER A 735 -20.10 -13.57 6.82
C SER A 735 -18.66 -13.23 6.42
N PRO A 736 -18.42 -12.01 5.91
CA PRO A 736 -17.06 -11.58 5.63
C PRO A 736 -16.26 -11.53 6.93
N SER A 737 -14.97 -11.87 6.85
CA SER A 737 -14.05 -11.76 8.00
C SER A 737 -13.78 -10.31 8.41
N PHE A 738 -14.07 -9.35 7.52
CA PHE A 738 -13.89 -7.91 7.74
C PHE A 738 -14.94 -7.11 6.96
N HIS A 739 -15.66 -6.21 7.64
CA HIS A 739 -16.71 -5.38 7.06
C HIS A 739 -16.15 -4.05 6.51
N THR A 740 -16.67 -3.61 5.37
CA THR A 740 -16.45 -2.27 4.79
C THR A 740 -17.81 -1.60 4.63
N ALA A 741 -18.19 -0.78 5.61
CA ALA A 741 -19.46 -0.06 5.60
C ALA A 741 -19.29 1.28 4.88
N CYS A 742 -20.20 1.62 3.98
CA CYS A 742 -20.15 2.89 3.26
C CYS A 742 -21.41 3.68 3.56
N ASN A 743 -21.25 4.83 4.21
CA ASN A 743 -22.37 5.69 4.54
C ASN A 743 -22.75 6.54 3.34
N TYR A 744 -24.04 6.52 3.00
CA TYR A 744 -24.66 7.37 1.99
C TYR A 744 -25.64 8.31 2.69
N ARG A 745 -25.30 9.60 2.72
CA ARG A 745 -26.18 10.65 3.23
C ARG A 745 -27.23 10.98 2.17
N LEU A 746 -28.51 10.88 2.52
CA LEU A 746 -29.58 11.30 1.63
C LEU A 746 -29.48 12.81 1.41
N PRO A 747 -29.38 13.29 0.15
CA PRO A 747 -29.11 14.69 -0.15
C PRO A 747 -30.26 15.61 0.31
N GLU A 748 -29.90 16.85 0.63
CA GLU A 748 -30.85 17.89 1.01
C GLU A 748 -31.34 18.68 -0.21
N TYR A 749 -32.39 19.48 -0.03
CA TYR A 749 -32.94 20.34 -1.09
C TYR A 749 -31.89 21.40 -1.46
N GLU A 750 -31.57 21.56 -2.75
CA GLU A 750 -30.57 22.51 -3.31
C GLU A 750 -29.08 22.12 -3.23
N GLU A 751 -28.73 20.86 -2.94
CA GLU A 751 -27.33 20.42 -2.98
C GLU A 751 -26.76 20.38 -4.42
N GLU A 752 -25.82 21.29 -4.75
CA GLU A 752 -25.24 21.46 -6.10
C GLU A 752 -24.51 20.20 -6.61
N GLN A 753 -23.77 19.52 -5.73
CA GLN A 753 -22.94 18.35 -6.06
C GLN A 753 -23.48 17.07 -5.40
N ARG A 754 -24.73 16.71 -5.72
CA ARG A 754 -25.38 15.52 -5.16
C ARG A 754 -24.81 14.22 -5.73
N LEU A 755 -24.54 13.24 -4.85
CA LEU A 755 -24.19 11.88 -5.26
C LEU A 755 -25.45 11.10 -5.66
N ASP A 756 -25.57 10.77 -6.96
CA ASP A 756 -26.64 9.92 -7.48
C ASP A 756 -26.51 8.48 -6.93
N PRO A 757 -27.59 7.85 -6.43
CA PRO A 757 -27.57 6.46 -5.96
C PRO A 757 -26.97 5.45 -6.95
N SER A 758 -27.11 5.68 -8.25
CA SER A 758 -26.60 4.81 -9.31
C SER A 758 -25.07 4.78 -9.37
N ASN A 759 -24.43 5.87 -8.94
CA ASN A 759 -22.98 6.08 -8.94
C ASN A 759 -22.30 5.57 -7.66
N ILE A 760 -23.05 5.02 -6.70
CA ILE A 760 -22.48 4.41 -5.50
C ILE A 760 -21.61 3.20 -5.92
N PRO A 761 -20.35 3.12 -5.46
CA PRO A 761 -19.42 2.02 -5.77
C PRO A 761 -19.71 0.79 -4.88
N PHE A 762 -20.85 0.16 -5.09
CA PHE A 762 -21.33 -0.95 -4.26
C PHE A 762 -20.33 -2.12 -4.15
N GLU A 763 -19.54 -2.37 -5.19
CA GLU A 763 -18.51 -3.42 -5.24
C GLU A 763 -17.35 -3.21 -4.26
N ARG A 764 -17.17 -1.98 -3.76
CA ARG A 764 -16.15 -1.62 -2.77
C ARG A 764 -16.64 -1.69 -1.32
N CYS A 765 -17.94 -1.95 -1.13
CA CYS A 765 -18.60 -1.92 0.17
C CYS A 765 -19.21 -3.30 0.47
N THR A 766 -19.04 -3.80 1.71
CA THR A 766 -19.80 -4.97 2.16
C THR A 766 -21.23 -4.60 2.49
N GLU A 767 -21.45 -3.38 2.99
CA GLU A 767 -22.76 -2.86 3.35
C GLU A 767 -22.84 -1.35 3.08
N ILE A 768 -24.04 -0.91 2.66
CA ILE A 768 -24.37 0.51 2.48
C ILE A 768 -25.26 0.93 3.64
N ILE A 769 -24.86 2.00 4.32
CA ILE A 769 -25.63 2.60 5.42
C ILE A 769 -26.29 3.87 4.89
N VAL A 770 -27.62 3.89 4.84
CA VAL A 770 -28.37 5.05 4.33
C VAL A 770 -28.78 5.94 5.49
N GLU A 771 -28.42 7.22 5.44
CA GLU A 771 -28.68 8.20 6.50
C GLU A 771 -29.70 9.27 6.09
N HIS A 772 -30.71 9.61 6.88
CA HIS A 772 -31.23 8.91 8.05
C HIS A 772 -32.76 8.99 8.11
N ALA A 773 -33.39 8.06 8.82
CA ALA A 773 -34.79 8.16 9.24
C ALA A 773 -34.88 8.62 10.70
N ILE A 774 -36.02 9.18 11.10
CA ILE A 774 -36.27 9.75 12.41
C ILE A 774 -37.25 8.86 13.18
N ILE A 775 -36.91 8.54 14.43
CA ILE A 775 -37.81 7.91 15.41
C ILE A 775 -38.33 9.00 16.34
N ASP A 776 -39.65 9.08 16.53
CA ASP A 776 -40.30 10.01 17.46
C ASP A 776 -40.66 9.38 18.82
N ALA A 777 -41.18 10.18 19.75
CA ALA A 777 -41.60 9.74 21.08
C ALA A 777 -42.79 8.75 21.08
N ASN A 778 -43.52 8.63 19.97
CA ASN A 778 -44.66 7.74 19.79
C ASN A 778 -44.28 6.38 19.16
N ALA A 779 -42.98 6.15 18.99
CA ALA A 779 -42.40 5.00 18.29
C ALA A 779 -42.84 4.91 16.82
N THR A 780 -43.09 6.05 16.18
CA THR A 780 -43.29 6.14 14.73
C THR A 780 -41.98 6.50 14.03
N ILE A 781 -41.89 6.17 12.75
CA ILE A 781 -40.67 6.33 11.95
C ILE A 781 -41.03 7.04 10.66
N GLN A 782 -40.26 8.08 10.32
CA GLN A 782 -40.44 8.85 9.09
C GLN A 782 -39.11 9.36 8.54
N PHE A 783 -39.07 9.68 7.25
CA PHE A 783 -37.95 10.43 6.69
C PHE A 783 -38.13 11.93 6.99
N PRO A 784 -37.03 12.71 7.05
CA PRO A 784 -37.12 14.15 7.29
C PRO A 784 -37.87 14.92 6.17
N SER A 785 -37.87 14.40 4.95
CA SER A 785 -38.58 14.97 3.80
C SER A 785 -39.12 13.89 2.85
N GLU A 786 -40.12 14.24 2.02
CA GLU A 786 -40.64 13.35 0.97
C GLU A 786 -39.60 13.06 -0.11
N GLN A 787 -38.72 14.01 -0.45
CA GLN A 787 -37.63 13.78 -1.41
C GLN A 787 -36.66 12.70 -0.91
N GLN A 788 -36.25 12.76 0.35
CA GLN A 788 -35.36 11.75 0.93
C GLN A 788 -36.02 10.36 0.97
N LYS A 789 -37.34 10.31 1.19
CA LYS A 789 -38.13 9.09 1.10
C LYS A 789 -38.18 8.54 -0.32
N GLU A 790 -38.34 9.39 -1.34
CA GLU A 790 -38.30 8.97 -2.75
C GLU A 790 -36.93 8.38 -3.13
N ILE A 791 -35.83 9.03 -2.72
CA ILE A 791 -34.47 8.52 -2.96
C ILE A 791 -34.25 7.19 -2.23
N ALA A 792 -34.71 7.06 -0.99
CA ALA A 792 -34.67 5.81 -0.25
C ALA A 792 -35.48 4.69 -0.95
N GLN A 793 -36.60 5.03 -1.60
CA GLN A 793 -37.37 4.09 -2.42
C GLN A 793 -36.63 3.72 -3.71
N GLN A 794 -35.90 4.63 -4.34
CA GLN A 794 -35.09 4.34 -5.54
C GLN A 794 -33.98 3.31 -5.23
N LEU A 795 -33.34 3.40 -4.05
CA LEU A 795 -32.31 2.47 -3.60
C LEU A 795 -32.79 1.02 -3.54
N LYS A 796 -34.09 0.77 -3.39
CA LYS A 796 -34.69 -0.57 -3.46
C LYS A 796 -34.32 -1.31 -4.76
N SER A 797 -34.30 -0.60 -5.89
CA SER A 797 -33.93 -1.18 -7.19
C SER A 797 -32.46 -1.60 -7.27
N LEU A 798 -31.60 -0.98 -6.46
CA LEU A 798 -30.16 -1.22 -6.40
C LEU A 798 -29.77 -2.25 -5.32
N ARG A 799 -30.76 -2.81 -4.60
CA ARG A 799 -30.54 -3.77 -3.51
C ARG A 799 -29.66 -4.96 -3.91
N SER A 800 -29.75 -5.42 -5.16
CA SER A 800 -28.97 -6.55 -5.67
C SER A 800 -27.47 -6.26 -5.80
N ARG A 801 -27.06 -4.98 -5.81
CA ARG A 801 -25.66 -4.57 -5.94
C ARG A 801 -24.87 -4.63 -4.63
N THR A 802 -25.56 -4.71 -3.48
CA THR A 802 -24.93 -4.77 -2.14
C THR A 802 -25.31 -6.03 -1.38
N ARG A 803 -24.47 -6.46 -0.44
CA ARG A 803 -24.81 -7.58 0.47
C ARG A 803 -25.69 -7.09 1.62
N GLY A 804 -25.34 -5.94 2.21
CA GLY A 804 -26.11 -5.27 3.26
C GLY A 804 -26.62 -3.89 2.81
N MET A 805 -27.90 -3.62 3.04
CA MET A 805 -28.46 -2.27 2.95
C MET A 805 -29.15 -1.97 4.27
N ILE A 806 -28.56 -1.05 5.02
CA ILE A 806 -28.86 -0.76 6.42
C ILE A 806 -29.41 0.65 6.51
N LEU A 807 -30.54 0.82 7.19
CA LEU A 807 -31.12 2.14 7.42
C LEU A 807 -30.64 2.68 8.76
N SER A 808 -29.97 3.82 8.75
CA SER A 808 -29.59 4.53 9.97
C SER A 808 -30.77 5.33 10.50
N MET A 809 -31.10 5.16 11.78
CA MET A 809 -32.25 5.78 12.43
C MET A 809 -31.81 6.65 13.62
N ARG A 810 -32.12 7.95 13.57
CA ARG A 810 -31.86 8.90 14.65
C ARG A 810 -33.07 8.99 15.59
N CYS A 811 -32.84 8.91 16.90
CA CYS A 811 -33.87 9.23 17.88
C CYS A 811 -34.00 10.76 17.99
N ALA A 812 -35.15 11.33 17.61
CA ALA A 812 -35.46 12.75 17.74
C ALA A 812 -36.55 12.96 18.79
N MET A 813 -36.14 12.87 20.05
CA MET A 813 -36.96 13.07 21.24
C MET A 813 -36.05 13.49 22.39
N ASP A 814 -36.61 14.04 23.46
CA ASP A 814 -35.81 14.35 24.65
C ASP A 814 -35.52 13.11 25.51
N ARG A 815 -34.73 13.30 26.58
CA ARG A 815 -34.33 12.21 27.48
C ARG A 815 -35.49 11.63 28.28
N ASP A 816 -36.48 12.44 28.63
CA ASP A 816 -37.63 12.02 29.45
C ASP A 816 -38.63 11.23 28.60
N GLU A 817 -38.92 11.69 27.40
CA GLU A 817 -39.71 10.98 26.40
C GLU A 817 -39.08 9.62 26.06
N PHE A 818 -37.77 9.59 25.82
CA PHE A 818 -37.03 8.36 25.59
C PHE A 818 -37.10 7.42 26.81
N ALA A 819 -36.94 7.95 28.02
CA ALA A 819 -37.05 7.16 29.25
C ALA A 819 -38.44 6.55 29.42
N GLN A 820 -39.52 7.32 29.18
CA GLN A 820 -40.88 6.83 29.23
C GLN A 820 -41.15 5.73 28.18
N MET A 821 -40.62 5.90 26.96
CA MET A 821 -40.69 4.88 25.91
C MET A 821 -39.94 3.62 26.33
N MET A 822 -38.74 3.77 26.87
CA MET A 822 -37.93 2.64 27.33
C MET A 822 -38.53 1.96 28.56
N LEU A 823 -39.23 2.64 29.47
CA LEU A 823 -39.84 2.01 30.65
C LEU A 823 -41.05 1.12 30.29
N SER A 824 -41.85 1.50 29.29
CA SER A 824 -43.04 0.74 28.89
C SER A 824 -42.70 -0.49 28.03
N ALA A 825 -43.08 -1.68 28.49
CA ALA A 825 -42.89 -2.92 27.73
C ALA A 825 -43.67 -2.92 26.41
N ALA A 826 -44.88 -2.36 26.40
CA ALA A 826 -45.70 -2.24 25.20
C ALA A 826 -45.07 -1.28 24.18
N LYS A 827 -44.51 -0.14 24.63
CA LYS A 827 -43.83 0.81 23.72
C LYS A 827 -42.53 0.23 23.15
N ARG A 828 -41.73 -0.49 23.94
CA ARG A 828 -40.52 -1.19 23.43
C ARG A 828 -40.86 -2.22 22.34
N LEU A 829 -41.93 -2.99 22.55
CA LEU A 829 -42.41 -3.97 21.57
C LEU A 829 -42.94 -3.28 20.31
N LYS A 830 -43.75 -2.22 20.47
CA LYS A 830 -44.26 -1.40 19.37
C LYS A 830 -43.11 -0.82 18.53
N LEU A 831 -42.07 -0.28 19.18
CA LEU A 831 -40.91 0.28 18.48
C LEU A 831 -40.17 -0.78 17.66
N ALA A 832 -39.89 -1.95 18.24
CA ALA A 832 -39.23 -3.04 17.52
C ALA A 832 -40.04 -3.47 16.27
N GLY A 833 -41.35 -3.63 16.41
CA GLY A 833 -42.24 -3.95 15.28
C GLY A 833 -42.36 -2.83 14.25
N SER A 834 -42.33 -1.56 14.69
CA SER A 834 -42.39 -0.40 13.80
C SER A 834 -41.12 -0.27 12.96
N ILE A 835 -39.94 -0.53 13.54
CA ILE A 835 -38.66 -0.58 12.81
C ILE A 835 -38.74 -1.62 11.68
N ARG A 836 -39.17 -2.84 11.99
CA ARG A 836 -39.30 -3.91 11.00
C ARG A 836 -40.30 -3.54 9.89
N SER A 837 -41.48 -3.07 10.28
CA SER A 837 -42.53 -2.67 9.34
C SER A 837 -42.12 -1.52 8.43
N PHE A 838 -41.20 -0.66 8.88
CA PHE A 838 -40.70 0.47 8.11
C PHE A 838 -39.64 0.08 7.07
N ILE A 839 -38.71 -0.83 7.42
CA ILE A 839 -37.57 -1.19 6.55
C ILE A 839 -37.94 -2.23 5.48
N ASP A 840 -38.93 -3.09 5.75
CA ASP A 840 -39.32 -4.19 4.86
C ASP A 840 -39.81 -3.72 3.48
N PRO A 841 -40.71 -2.72 3.35
CA PRO A 841 -41.15 -2.22 2.05
C PRO A 841 -40.02 -1.64 1.19
N LEU A 842 -38.97 -1.14 1.84
CA LEU A 842 -37.79 -0.54 1.23
C LEU A 842 -36.69 -1.57 0.88
N ALA A 843 -36.90 -2.85 1.22
CA ALA A 843 -35.94 -3.95 1.03
C ALA A 843 -34.60 -3.80 1.78
N PHE A 844 -34.60 -3.04 2.87
CA PHE A 844 -33.45 -2.93 3.78
C PHE A 844 -33.38 -4.18 4.67
N ASN A 845 -32.20 -4.77 4.81
CA ASN A 845 -31.97 -5.95 5.64
C ASN A 845 -31.21 -5.64 6.92
N GLY A 846 -31.16 -4.37 7.33
CA GLY A 846 -30.59 -4.00 8.60
C GLY A 846 -31.00 -2.63 9.09
N VAL A 847 -30.74 -2.40 10.37
CA VAL A 847 -30.95 -1.12 11.05
C VAL A 847 -29.74 -0.76 11.88
N GLU A 848 -29.36 0.51 11.83
CA GLU A 848 -28.37 1.11 12.72
C GLU A 848 -29.07 2.16 13.59
N LEU A 849 -28.93 2.07 14.90
CA LEU A 849 -29.54 3.02 15.83
C LEU A 849 -28.55 4.14 16.23
N ARG A 850 -29.00 5.39 16.12
CA ARG A 850 -28.29 6.60 16.56
C ARG A 850 -29.04 7.27 17.71
N CYS A 851 -29.10 6.57 18.85
CA CYS A 851 -29.82 7.02 20.05
C CYS A 851 -28.90 7.22 21.26
N ALA A 852 -27.58 7.17 21.07
CA ALA A 852 -26.60 7.13 22.15
C ALA A 852 -26.68 8.32 23.13
N HIS A 853 -27.01 9.51 22.62
CA HIS A 853 -27.15 10.73 23.40
C HIS A 853 -28.30 10.70 24.43
N LEU A 854 -29.26 9.79 24.27
CA LEU A 854 -30.44 9.63 25.13
C LEU A 854 -30.30 8.51 26.17
N VAL A 855 -29.35 7.59 25.97
CA VAL A 855 -29.17 6.44 26.88
C VAL A 855 -28.43 6.88 28.13
N SER A 856 -28.94 6.47 29.30
CA SER A 856 -28.40 6.85 30.60
C SER A 856 -28.35 5.64 31.54
N LYS A 857 -27.72 5.82 32.71
CA LYS A 857 -27.69 4.81 33.78
C LYS A 857 -29.11 4.33 34.16
N ALA A 858 -30.10 5.23 34.12
CA ALA A 858 -31.48 4.91 34.47
C ALA A 858 -32.18 4.06 33.40
N THR A 859 -31.90 4.30 32.11
CA THR A 859 -32.52 3.57 31.00
C THR A 859 -31.74 2.34 30.54
N LYS A 860 -30.48 2.17 30.99
CA LYS A 860 -29.56 1.06 30.65
C LYS A 860 -30.24 -0.30 30.54
N MET A 861 -30.91 -0.75 31.61
CA MET A 861 -31.51 -2.10 31.66
C MET A 861 -32.68 -2.25 30.67
N GLN A 862 -33.46 -1.19 30.47
CA GLN A 862 -34.61 -1.24 29.58
C GLN A 862 -34.18 -1.13 28.11
N PHE A 863 -33.16 -0.32 27.82
CA PHE A 863 -32.56 -0.24 26.49
C PHE A 863 -31.93 -1.59 26.10
N ALA A 864 -31.25 -2.27 27.04
CA ALA A 864 -30.77 -3.64 26.83
C ALA A 864 -31.89 -4.64 26.52
N ARG A 865 -33.07 -4.51 27.16
CA ARG A 865 -34.26 -5.33 26.82
C ARG A 865 -34.81 -4.99 25.44
N PHE A 866 -34.85 -3.71 25.08
CA PHE A 866 -35.25 -3.28 23.74
C PHE A 866 -34.31 -3.85 22.65
N LEU A 867 -32.99 -3.76 22.82
CA LEU A 867 -32.03 -4.33 21.87
C LEU A 867 -32.21 -5.85 21.70
N ARG A 868 -32.48 -6.59 22.78
CA ARG A 868 -32.81 -8.03 22.70
C ARG A 868 -34.10 -8.29 21.92
N LEU A 869 -35.14 -7.48 22.14
CA LEU A 869 -36.40 -7.56 21.39
C LEU A 869 -36.18 -7.26 19.91
N LEU A 870 -35.48 -6.17 19.59
CA LEU A 870 -35.17 -5.80 18.21
C LEU A 870 -34.36 -6.87 17.49
N ASN A 871 -33.31 -7.41 18.13
CA ASN A 871 -32.51 -8.49 17.55
C ASN A 871 -33.34 -9.77 17.32
N LYS A 872 -34.33 -10.05 18.19
CA LYS A 872 -35.28 -11.16 17.99
C LYS A 872 -36.26 -10.89 16.85
N GLU A 873 -36.82 -9.70 16.78
CA GLU A 873 -37.75 -9.27 15.73
C GLU A 873 -37.07 -9.33 14.36
N MET A 874 -35.82 -8.85 14.29
CA MET A 874 -35.02 -8.90 13.08
C MET A 874 -34.60 -10.34 12.71
N LYS A 875 -34.69 -11.33 13.58
CA LYS A 875 -34.33 -12.74 13.26
C LYS A 875 -35.52 -13.61 12.84
N THR A 876 -36.75 -13.23 13.16
CA THR A 876 -37.92 -14.12 13.06
C THR A 876 -38.41 -14.35 11.63
N ASN A 877 -38.11 -13.45 10.68
CA ASN A 877 -38.46 -13.55 9.26
C ASN A 877 -37.29 -13.10 8.36
N ALA A 878 -36.12 -13.73 8.48
CA ALA A 878 -35.00 -13.44 7.59
C ALA A 878 -35.31 -13.95 6.17
N THR A 879 -35.75 -13.06 5.27
CA THR A 879 -36.19 -13.39 3.91
C THR A 879 -35.07 -13.33 2.87
N GLY A 880 -33.81 -13.18 3.27
CA GLY A 880 -32.66 -12.98 2.37
C GLY A 880 -31.52 -13.98 2.56
N GLU A 881 -30.67 -14.11 1.53
CA GLU A 881 -29.47 -14.98 1.56
C GLU A 881 -28.51 -14.61 2.70
N CYS A 882 -28.44 -13.34 3.09
CA CYS A 882 -27.63 -12.84 4.21
C CYS A 882 -28.54 -12.38 5.37
N GLY A 883 -28.17 -12.77 6.59
CA GLY A 883 -28.93 -12.46 7.81
C GLY A 883 -29.12 -10.95 8.05
N ASN A 884 -30.06 -10.60 8.93
CA ASN A 884 -30.38 -9.21 9.20
C ASN A 884 -29.33 -8.54 10.12
N THR A 885 -28.97 -7.29 9.81
CA THR A 885 -28.00 -6.50 10.58
C THR A 885 -28.71 -5.64 11.62
N VAL A 886 -28.26 -5.71 12.87
CA VAL A 886 -28.59 -4.73 13.91
C VAL A 886 -27.29 -4.19 14.44
N SER A 887 -27.10 -2.88 14.30
CA SER A 887 -25.92 -2.17 14.81
C SER A 887 -26.33 -0.95 15.64
N LEU A 888 -25.40 -0.50 16.46
CA LEU A 888 -25.55 0.66 17.33
C LEU A 888 -24.36 1.58 17.10
N ARG A 889 -24.60 2.85 16.78
CA ARG A 889 -23.55 3.84 16.64
C ARG A 889 -23.30 4.55 17.95
N LEU A 890 -22.04 4.55 18.37
CA LEU A 890 -21.56 5.12 19.62
C LEU A 890 -20.42 6.09 19.34
N SER A 891 -20.43 7.20 20.07
CA SER A 891 -19.37 8.19 20.04
C SER A 891 -18.18 7.76 20.90
N ALA A 892 -16.96 8.18 20.52
CA ALA A 892 -15.75 7.99 21.30
C ALA A 892 -15.82 8.58 22.73
N TRP A 893 -16.66 9.59 22.98
CA TRP A 893 -16.83 10.26 24.28
C TRP A 893 -17.42 9.39 25.39
N GLN A 894 -17.91 8.19 25.06
CA GLN A 894 -18.56 7.31 26.02
C GLN A 894 -17.56 6.45 26.80
N SER A 895 -16.57 7.09 27.43
CA SER A 895 -15.41 6.46 28.09
C SER A 895 -15.81 5.43 29.15
N ASN A 896 -16.94 5.61 29.83
CA ASN A 896 -17.51 4.61 30.73
C ASN A 896 -18.69 3.86 30.07
N LEU A 897 -18.38 3.01 29.08
CA LEU A 897 -19.38 2.20 28.35
C LEU A 897 -20.31 1.41 29.29
N ARG A 898 -19.76 0.86 30.39
CA ARG A 898 -20.53 0.10 31.40
C ARG A 898 -21.54 0.95 32.17
N SER A 899 -21.36 2.26 32.27
CA SER A 899 -22.31 3.13 32.98
C SER A 899 -23.67 3.22 32.27
N ALA A 900 -23.66 3.23 30.93
CA ALA A 900 -24.85 3.46 30.11
C ALA A 900 -25.37 2.19 29.42
N TYR A 901 -24.52 1.19 29.14
CA TYR A 901 -24.91 0.00 28.38
C TYR A 901 -24.63 -1.33 29.10
N ASP A 902 -25.44 -2.32 28.74
CA ASP A 902 -25.18 -3.74 29.01
C ASP A 902 -24.27 -4.29 27.90
N VAL A 903 -22.97 -4.39 28.20
CA VAL A 903 -21.94 -4.80 27.24
C VAL A 903 -22.17 -6.23 26.71
N MET A 904 -22.78 -7.11 27.51
CA MET A 904 -23.14 -8.45 27.05
C MET A 904 -24.16 -8.39 25.92
N VAL A 905 -25.12 -7.45 25.98
CA VAL A 905 -26.10 -7.26 24.90
C VAL A 905 -25.45 -6.63 23.67
N LEU A 906 -24.55 -5.66 23.84
CA LEU A 906 -23.80 -5.07 22.73
C LEU A 906 -23.04 -6.15 21.94
N ASN A 907 -22.42 -7.10 22.63
CA ASN A 907 -21.74 -8.25 22.04
C ASN A 907 -22.66 -9.21 21.25
N THR A 908 -24.00 -9.13 21.43
CA THR A 908 -24.98 -9.91 20.63
C THR A 908 -25.41 -9.24 19.33
N LEU A 909 -25.05 -7.97 19.13
CA LEU A 909 -25.32 -7.22 17.91
C LEU A 909 -24.37 -7.66 16.79
N HIS A 910 -24.65 -7.22 15.56
CA HIS A 910 -23.81 -7.56 14.40
C HIS A 910 -22.43 -6.89 14.57
N HIS A 911 -22.44 -5.58 14.74
CA HIS A 911 -21.29 -4.76 15.14
C HIS A 911 -21.78 -3.49 15.87
N ILE A 912 -20.86 -2.84 16.58
CA ILE A 912 -20.98 -1.54 17.24
C ILE A 912 -20.13 -0.57 16.45
N VAL A 913 -20.72 0.50 15.97
CA VAL A 913 -20.01 1.50 15.16
C VAL A 913 -19.37 2.52 16.09
N LEU A 914 -18.05 2.65 16.04
CA LEU A 914 -17.29 3.67 16.75
C LEU A 914 -17.14 4.90 15.86
N GLU A 915 -17.77 6.01 16.25
CA GLU A 915 -17.69 7.31 15.57
C GLU A 915 -16.77 8.27 16.36
N PRO A 916 -15.52 8.49 15.92
CA PRO A 916 -14.54 9.25 16.71
C PRO A 916 -14.65 10.78 16.63
N PHE A 917 -15.51 11.32 15.76
CA PHE A 917 -15.51 12.75 15.36
C PHE A 917 -16.78 13.54 15.74
N THR A 918 -17.67 13.01 16.60
CA THR A 918 -19.01 13.60 16.85
C THR A 918 -19.06 14.89 17.68
N VAL A 919 -18.00 15.23 18.42
CA VAL A 919 -17.93 16.48 19.22
C VAL A 919 -16.47 16.94 19.24
N PRO A 920 -16.17 18.23 19.00
CA PRO A 920 -14.85 18.80 19.24
C PRO A 920 -14.37 18.48 20.65
N PRO A 921 -13.18 17.87 20.83
CA PRO A 921 -12.54 17.76 22.14
C PRO A 921 -12.38 19.10 22.84
N LEU A 922 -12.26 20.16 22.04
CA LEU A 922 -12.14 21.54 22.47
C LEU A 922 -13.07 22.39 21.59
N PRO A 923 -14.24 22.84 22.08
CA PRO A 923 -15.11 23.70 21.29
C PRO A 923 -14.47 25.07 21.04
N ASP A 924 -13.65 25.55 21.96
CA ASP A 924 -13.07 26.90 21.95
C ASP A 924 -11.60 26.91 21.47
N ALA A 925 -11.10 25.78 20.93
CA ALA A 925 -9.75 25.68 20.39
C ALA A 925 -9.63 24.68 19.23
N ALA A 926 -8.62 24.89 18.40
CA ALA A 926 -8.28 24.05 17.26
C ALA A 926 -7.99 22.60 17.71
N PHE A 927 -8.63 21.61 17.07
CA PHE A 927 -8.50 20.20 17.47
C PHE A 927 -8.21 19.26 16.29
N ALA A 928 -7.77 18.05 16.63
CA ALA A 928 -7.68 16.90 15.73
C ALA A 928 -9.02 16.16 15.71
N HIS A 929 -9.69 16.06 14.56
CA HIS A 929 -11.08 15.57 14.51
C HIS A 929 -11.24 14.05 14.64
N SER A 930 -10.25 13.25 14.25
CA SER A 930 -10.32 11.78 14.27
C SER A 930 -8.98 11.10 14.65
N PRO A 931 -8.29 11.55 15.70
CA PRO A 931 -6.91 11.12 15.95
C PRO A 931 -6.83 9.64 16.29
N LEU A 932 -5.97 8.90 15.58
CA LEU A 932 -5.73 7.48 15.85
C LEU A 932 -5.13 7.26 17.24
N PHE A 933 -4.11 8.05 17.58
CA PHE A 933 -3.48 8.10 18.90
C PHE A 933 -3.68 9.46 19.56
N SER A 934 -3.50 9.53 20.88
CA SER A 934 -3.70 10.78 21.63
C SER A 934 -2.77 11.88 21.13
N VAL A 935 -3.34 13.06 20.89
CA VAL A 935 -2.63 14.28 20.53
C VAL A 935 -2.55 15.14 21.78
N ASP A 936 -1.33 15.47 22.18
CA ASP A 936 -1.04 16.07 23.48
C ASP A 936 -1.34 17.57 23.46
N ILE A 937 -2.23 17.94 24.35
CA ILE A 937 -2.44 19.29 24.85
C ILE A 937 -2.37 19.09 26.36
N ASP A 938 -1.90 20.07 27.13
CA ASP A 938 -1.76 20.02 28.60
C ASP A 938 -3.04 19.68 29.40
N ASP A 939 -4.12 19.22 28.75
CA ASP A 939 -5.39 18.79 29.30
C ASP A 939 -5.62 17.29 28.99
N GLU A 940 -5.85 16.48 30.04
CA GLU A 940 -6.10 15.02 30.00
C GLU A 940 -7.40 14.61 29.22
N ARG A 941 -7.90 15.46 28.32
CA ARG A 941 -9.26 15.42 27.80
C ARG A 941 -9.42 14.98 26.35
N ILE A 942 -8.36 14.77 25.57
CA ILE A 942 -8.52 14.29 24.18
C ILE A 942 -8.58 12.76 24.14
N THR A 943 -9.76 12.23 23.81
CA THR A 943 -9.96 10.79 23.59
C THR A 943 -9.51 10.44 22.17
N SER A 944 -8.64 9.44 22.01
CA SER A 944 -8.21 8.93 20.70
C SER A 944 -8.98 7.66 20.33
N ILE A 945 -8.91 7.26 19.06
CA ILE A 945 -9.48 5.98 18.60
C ILE A 945 -8.89 4.83 19.43
N ASP A 946 -7.58 4.82 19.63
CA ASP A 946 -6.88 3.77 20.38
C ASP A 946 -7.29 3.72 21.86
N SER A 947 -7.30 4.86 22.55
CA SER A 947 -7.70 4.89 23.95
C SER A 947 -9.17 4.52 24.15
N THR A 948 -10.04 4.89 23.20
CA THR A 948 -11.46 4.52 23.21
C THR A 948 -11.64 3.00 23.07
N ILE A 949 -10.98 2.38 22.09
CA ILE A 949 -11.08 0.94 21.84
C ILE A 949 -10.56 0.16 23.05
N GLN A 950 -9.42 0.55 23.62
CA GLN A 950 -8.89 -0.06 24.84
C GLN A 950 -9.85 0.07 26.02
N ASN A 951 -10.48 1.23 26.20
CA ASN A 951 -11.46 1.44 27.26
C ASN A 951 -12.72 0.59 27.07
N TRP A 952 -13.21 0.45 25.84
CA TRP A 952 -14.35 -0.41 25.51
C TRP A 952 -14.03 -1.90 25.70
N GLU A 953 -12.82 -2.33 25.36
CA GLU A 953 -12.34 -3.68 25.62
C GLU A 953 -12.22 -3.97 27.12
N LYS A 954 -11.63 -3.05 27.91
CA LYS A 954 -11.60 -3.16 29.39
C LYS A 954 -13.01 -3.24 29.97
N ALA A 955 -13.99 -2.58 29.34
CA ALA A 955 -15.39 -2.69 29.67
C ALA A 955 -16.03 -4.04 29.26
N GLY A 956 -15.37 -4.87 28.46
CA GLY A 956 -15.79 -6.22 28.04
C GLY A 956 -16.39 -6.29 26.63
N LEU A 957 -16.31 -5.22 25.83
CA LEU A 957 -16.75 -5.25 24.43
C LEU A 957 -15.71 -5.99 23.60
N MET A 958 -16.15 -6.95 22.78
CA MET A 958 -15.23 -7.68 21.90
C MET A 958 -14.74 -6.77 20.78
N ARG A 959 -13.41 -6.72 20.55
CA ARG A 959 -12.83 -5.95 19.42
C ARG A 959 -13.42 -6.35 18.07
N SER A 960 -13.67 -7.64 17.87
CA SER A 960 -14.34 -8.21 16.69
C SER A 960 -15.80 -7.78 16.50
N LYS A 961 -16.35 -6.99 17.43
CA LYS A 961 -17.65 -6.33 17.30
C LYS A 961 -17.55 -4.85 17.01
N ILE A 962 -16.38 -4.24 17.03
CA ILE A 962 -16.20 -2.80 16.80
C ILE A 962 -15.98 -2.55 15.30
N LEU A 963 -16.80 -1.70 14.70
CA LEU A 963 -16.60 -1.18 13.35
C LEU A 963 -16.11 0.27 13.45
N LEU A 964 -14.90 0.56 13.01
CA LEU A 964 -14.28 1.88 13.13
C LEU A 964 -14.78 2.80 12.00
N GLN A 965 -15.48 3.88 12.31
CA GLN A 965 -15.80 4.91 11.31
C GLN A 965 -14.62 5.85 11.06
N VAL A 966 -14.41 6.16 9.78
CA VAL A 966 -13.39 7.06 9.24
C VAL A 966 -14.10 8.16 8.46
N PRO A 967 -13.85 9.44 8.78
CA PRO A 967 -14.46 10.56 8.08
C PRO A 967 -13.81 10.78 6.71
N ALA A 968 -14.64 11.05 5.70
CA ALA A 968 -14.25 11.49 4.38
C ALA A 968 -14.31 13.01 4.25
N TYR A 969 -14.38 13.74 5.36
CA TYR A 969 -14.49 15.19 5.41
C TYR A 969 -13.54 15.74 6.48
N GLY A 970 -13.27 17.04 6.41
CA GLY A 970 -12.54 17.77 7.43
C GLY A 970 -13.46 18.58 8.34
N MET A 971 -12.94 18.95 9.51
CA MET A 971 -13.56 19.88 10.45
C MET A 971 -12.81 21.21 10.38
N GLU A 972 -13.53 22.29 10.09
CA GLU A 972 -13.02 23.66 9.95
C GLU A 972 -13.43 24.53 11.14
N GLN A 973 -12.48 25.29 11.70
CA GLN A 973 -12.69 26.26 12.78
C GLN A 973 -12.01 27.59 12.46
N LEU A 974 -12.64 28.72 12.80
CA LEU A 974 -12.04 30.05 12.62
C LEU A 974 -11.09 30.35 13.79
N LEU A 975 -9.84 30.69 13.51
CA LEU A 975 -8.86 31.07 14.53
C LEU A 975 -9.14 32.50 15.02
N LEU A 976 -9.06 32.75 16.33
CA LEU A 976 -9.19 34.10 16.88
C LEU A 976 -8.03 35.01 16.44
N ASN A 977 -6.86 34.43 16.21
CA ASN A 977 -5.70 35.10 15.63
C ASN A 977 -5.12 34.23 14.51
N SER A 978 -5.16 34.74 13.28
CA SER A 978 -4.71 34.01 12.08
C SER A 978 -3.22 33.62 12.09
N SER A 979 -2.41 34.30 12.91
CA SER A 979 -0.98 34.00 13.08
C SER A 979 -0.69 33.04 14.24
N ASP A 980 -1.69 32.71 15.07
CA ASP A 980 -1.57 31.78 16.19
C ASP A 980 -2.37 30.51 15.87
N HIS A 981 -1.75 29.63 15.11
CA HIS A 981 -2.34 28.40 14.56
C HIS A 981 -1.69 27.15 15.16
N GLY A 982 -2.39 26.02 15.07
CA GLY A 982 -1.97 24.75 15.67
C GLY A 982 -3.05 24.18 16.59
N ILE A 983 -2.92 22.90 16.93
CA ILE A 983 -3.82 22.26 17.89
C ILE A 983 -3.73 22.95 19.26
N GLY A 984 -4.87 23.14 19.92
CA GLY A 984 -5.00 23.85 21.19
C GLY A 984 -5.06 25.37 21.06
N LYS A 985 -4.89 25.94 19.87
CA LYS A 985 -4.97 27.39 19.68
C LYS A 985 -6.40 27.91 19.69
N PRO A 986 -6.67 29.10 20.26
CA PRO A 986 -8.03 29.60 20.42
C PRO A 986 -8.77 29.77 19.08
N THR A 987 -9.99 29.25 19.04
CA THR A 987 -10.91 29.37 17.90
C THR A 987 -12.24 29.96 18.35
N GLU A 988 -13.05 30.37 17.38
CA GLU A 988 -14.48 30.49 17.63
C GLU A 988 -15.09 29.13 17.99
N ARG A 989 -16.25 29.15 18.67
CA ARG A 989 -16.96 27.95 19.12
C ARG A 989 -17.59 27.15 17.98
N GLU A 990 -17.90 27.84 16.90
CA GLU A 990 -18.56 27.26 15.74
C GLU A 990 -17.54 26.55 14.85
N TYR A 991 -17.93 25.39 14.35
CA TYR A 991 -17.15 24.60 13.41
C TYR A 991 -18.01 24.23 12.21
N ALA A 992 -17.37 24.00 11.07
CA ALA A 992 -18.00 23.57 9.83
C ALA A 992 -17.41 22.25 9.34
N ILE A 993 -18.19 21.50 8.58
CA ILE A 993 -17.70 20.33 7.84
C ILE A 993 -17.26 20.81 6.45
N ILE A 994 -16.13 20.31 5.97
CA ILE A 994 -15.64 20.56 4.61
C ILE A 994 -15.33 19.25 3.88
N GLY A 995 -15.95 19.04 2.72
CA GLY A 995 -15.69 17.85 1.89
C GLY A 995 -14.32 17.87 1.21
N GLN A 996 -13.82 16.70 0.76
CA GLN A 996 -12.51 16.60 0.10
C GLN A 996 -12.40 17.47 -1.15
N ALA A 997 -13.43 17.45 -2.00
CA ALA A 997 -13.48 18.20 -3.24
C ALA A 997 -13.39 19.71 -2.99
N GLU A 998 -14.17 20.20 -2.02
CA GLU A 998 -14.21 21.61 -1.65
C GLU A 998 -12.87 22.06 -1.02
N LEU A 999 -12.32 21.28 -0.10
CA LEU A 999 -11.02 21.58 0.50
C LEU A 999 -9.95 21.71 -0.59
N CYS A 1000 -9.89 20.77 -1.53
CA CYS A 1000 -8.90 20.81 -2.60
C CYS A 1000 -9.05 22.05 -3.48
N GLN A 1001 -10.28 22.47 -3.81
CA GLN A 1001 -10.51 23.70 -4.54
C GLN A 1001 -10.01 24.91 -3.75
N ARG A 1002 -10.34 25.03 -2.45
CA ARG A 1002 -9.86 26.13 -1.59
C ARG A 1002 -8.33 26.18 -1.52
N LEU A 1003 -7.67 25.03 -1.37
CA LEU A 1003 -6.21 24.93 -1.32
C LEU A 1003 -5.51 25.30 -2.64
N LYS A 1004 -6.17 25.16 -3.80
CA LYS A 1004 -5.61 25.54 -5.11
C LYS A 1004 -5.52 27.06 -5.31
N TYR A 1005 -6.47 27.82 -4.76
CA TYR A 1005 -6.60 29.26 -5.03
C TYR A 1005 -6.10 30.16 -3.89
N ALA A 1006 -5.90 29.62 -2.68
CA ALA A 1006 -5.36 30.37 -1.56
C ALA A 1006 -3.82 30.38 -1.57
N GLY A 1007 -3.21 31.53 -1.24
CA GLY A 1007 -1.78 31.67 -0.93
C GLY A 1007 -1.41 30.95 0.36
N THR A 1008 -1.50 29.62 0.34
CA THR A 1008 -1.65 28.76 1.50
C THR A 1008 -0.32 28.51 2.20
N THR A 1009 -0.26 28.70 3.51
CA THR A 1009 0.85 28.23 4.34
C THR A 1009 0.56 26.78 4.74
N ARG A 1010 1.23 25.82 4.09
CA ARG A 1010 1.18 24.41 4.51
C ARG A 1010 2.01 24.26 5.78
N GLU A 1011 1.35 24.26 6.93
CA GLU A 1011 1.94 23.78 8.16
C GLU A 1011 1.44 22.37 8.46
N THR A 1012 2.22 21.39 8.06
CA THR A 1012 2.02 20.00 8.47
C THR A 1012 2.59 19.82 9.87
N HIS A 1013 1.72 19.80 10.89
CA HIS A 1013 2.10 19.40 12.24
C HIS A 1013 1.32 18.17 12.74
N TRP A 1014 2.11 17.10 12.92
CA TRP A 1014 2.04 15.97 13.86
C TRP A 1014 1.35 14.64 13.50
N ASP A 1015 2.17 13.59 13.63
CA ASP A 1015 1.93 12.15 13.50
C ASP A 1015 1.21 11.74 12.22
N SER A 1016 1.99 11.52 11.15
CA SER A 1016 1.51 11.02 9.85
C SER A 1016 0.55 9.83 9.94
N MET A 1017 0.52 9.13 11.07
CA MET A 1017 -0.37 7.99 11.36
C MET A 1017 -1.75 8.35 11.89
N SER A 1018 -1.97 9.56 12.44
CA SER A 1018 -3.18 9.88 13.21
C SER A 1018 -4.20 10.72 12.45
N VAL A 1019 -3.84 11.93 11.97
CA VAL A 1019 -4.72 12.84 11.21
C VAL A 1019 -3.89 13.95 10.55
N ASN A 1020 -4.41 14.64 9.52
CA ASN A 1020 -3.76 15.82 8.91
C ASN A 1020 -4.47 17.13 9.29
N ALA A 1021 -3.78 18.26 9.07
CA ALA A 1021 -4.36 19.59 9.23
C ALA A 1021 -3.82 20.63 8.22
N TYR A 1022 -4.61 21.67 7.98
CA TYR A 1022 -4.30 22.80 7.10
C TYR A 1022 -4.71 24.12 7.77
N THR A 1023 -3.92 25.18 7.54
CA THR A 1023 -4.29 26.56 7.92
C THR A 1023 -4.43 27.41 6.66
N THR A 1024 -5.63 27.92 6.38
CA THR A 1024 -5.90 28.76 5.20
C THR A 1024 -6.94 29.83 5.50
N GLY A 1025 -6.69 31.07 5.07
CA GLY A 1025 -7.63 32.19 5.28
C GLY A 1025 -8.00 32.46 6.75
N GLY A 1026 -7.08 32.21 7.69
CA GLY A 1026 -7.35 32.33 9.13
C GLY A 1026 -8.13 31.16 9.73
N ARG A 1027 -8.32 30.07 8.99
CA ARG A 1027 -9.10 28.89 9.43
C ARG A 1027 -8.19 27.69 9.62
N TRP A 1028 -8.46 26.95 10.69
CA TRP A 1028 -7.87 25.65 11.00
C TRP A 1028 -8.76 24.54 10.44
N ILE A 1029 -8.19 23.60 9.69
CA ILE A 1029 -8.92 22.48 9.09
C ILE A 1029 -8.23 21.18 9.45
N SER A 1030 -8.86 20.32 10.25
CA SER A 1030 -8.38 18.96 10.52
C SER A 1030 -9.10 17.96 9.61
N ILE A 1031 -8.37 17.07 8.92
CA ILE A 1031 -8.95 16.16 7.93
C ILE A 1031 -8.17 14.83 7.81
N ASP A 1032 -8.89 13.77 7.45
CA ASP A 1032 -8.29 12.50 7.02
C ASP A 1032 -8.00 12.50 5.52
N ASP A 1033 -6.81 12.03 5.15
CA ASP A 1033 -6.43 11.83 3.75
C ASP A 1033 -6.22 10.34 3.44
N GLN A 1034 -5.85 10.04 2.20
CA GLN A 1034 -5.60 8.67 1.75
C GLN A 1034 -4.53 7.95 2.59
N GLN A 1035 -3.56 8.67 3.15
CA GLN A 1035 -2.48 8.10 3.93
C GLN A 1035 -2.94 7.82 5.37
N THR A 1036 -3.59 8.76 6.05
CA THR A 1036 -4.12 8.56 7.41
C THR A 1036 -5.19 7.47 7.44
N VAL A 1037 -6.03 7.39 6.41
CA VAL A 1037 -7.04 6.33 6.26
C VAL A 1037 -6.39 4.95 6.06
N LYS A 1038 -5.30 4.84 5.29
CA LYS A 1038 -4.55 3.58 5.17
C LYS A 1038 -3.98 3.12 6.52
N TYR A 1039 -3.60 4.05 7.38
CA TYR A 1039 -3.12 3.73 8.72
C TYR A 1039 -4.25 3.24 9.63
N LYS A 1040 -5.40 3.92 9.61
CA LYS A 1040 -6.62 3.49 10.35
C LYS A 1040 -7.15 2.14 9.88
N MET A 1041 -7.15 1.88 8.58
CA MET A 1041 -7.58 0.60 8.01
C MET A 1041 -6.72 -0.55 8.54
N ARG A 1042 -5.40 -0.38 8.51
CA ARG A 1042 -4.48 -1.41 9.00
C ARG A 1042 -4.47 -1.52 10.51
N TYR A 1043 -4.69 -0.42 11.25
CA TYR A 1043 -4.97 -0.47 12.68
C TYR A 1043 -6.20 -1.35 12.95
N ALA A 1044 -7.30 -1.14 12.22
CA ALA A 1044 -8.52 -1.92 12.38
C ALA A 1044 -8.29 -3.42 12.10
N LEU A 1045 -7.51 -3.75 11.06
CA LEU A 1045 -7.11 -5.13 10.77
C LEU A 1045 -6.22 -5.72 11.87
N ARG A 1046 -5.24 -4.97 12.39
CA ARG A 1046 -4.33 -5.37 13.47
C ARG A 1046 -5.08 -5.67 14.76
N GLU A 1047 -5.98 -4.78 15.17
CA GLU A 1047 -6.75 -4.92 16.41
C GLU A 1047 -7.83 -6.01 16.32
N GLY A 1048 -8.00 -6.64 15.15
CA GLY A 1048 -9.05 -7.64 14.92
C GLY A 1048 -10.44 -7.02 15.04
N LEU A 1049 -10.61 -5.79 14.55
CA LEU A 1049 -11.91 -5.11 14.53
C LEU A 1049 -12.87 -5.79 13.56
N ALA A 1050 -14.18 -5.57 13.76
CA ALA A 1050 -15.22 -6.08 12.86
C ALA A 1050 -15.06 -5.51 11.43
N GLY A 1051 -14.54 -4.29 11.29
CA GLY A 1051 -14.44 -3.62 10.02
C GLY A 1051 -14.13 -2.13 10.12
N VAL A 1052 -14.21 -1.46 8.97
CA VAL A 1052 -14.12 0.00 8.84
C VAL A 1052 -15.37 0.53 8.14
N GLY A 1053 -15.85 1.68 8.58
CA GLY A 1053 -16.93 2.44 7.94
C GLY A 1053 -16.41 3.76 7.37
N LEU A 1054 -16.86 4.16 6.18
CA LEU A 1054 -16.59 5.48 5.61
C LEU A 1054 -17.76 6.43 5.91
N MET A 1055 -17.46 7.61 6.44
CA MET A 1055 -18.43 8.69 6.70
C MET A 1055 -18.04 9.98 5.96
N SER A 1056 -18.58 10.29 4.79
CA SER A 1056 -19.50 9.49 4.00
C SER A 1056 -19.09 9.54 2.52
N LEU A 1057 -19.72 8.71 1.68
CA LEU A 1057 -19.48 8.68 0.24
C LEU A 1057 -19.70 10.05 -0.42
N ASN A 1058 -20.60 10.85 0.14
CA ASN A 1058 -20.97 12.16 -0.39
C ASN A 1058 -19.77 13.13 -0.34
N GLU A 1059 -19.00 13.12 0.74
CA GLU A 1059 -17.87 14.03 0.97
C GLU A 1059 -16.52 13.53 0.40
N ASP A 1060 -16.46 12.27 -0.04
CA ASP A 1060 -15.27 11.59 -0.57
C ASP A 1060 -14.98 11.89 -2.06
N ASP A 1061 -14.92 13.18 -2.45
CA ASP A 1061 -14.62 13.64 -3.83
C ASP A 1061 -15.10 12.67 -4.94
N HIS A 1062 -16.40 12.36 -4.92
CA HIS A 1062 -16.99 11.32 -5.76
C HIS A 1062 -16.94 11.66 -7.27
N MET A 1063 -16.62 12.91 -7.61
CA MET A 1063 -16.43 13.37 -8.99
C MET A 1063 -14.94 13.46 -9.40
N GLY A 1064 -13.99 13.21 -8.49
CA GLY A 1064 -12.56 13.25 -8.80
C GLY A 1064 -11.98 14.65 -9.04
N THR A 1065 -12.61 15.68 -8.47
CA THR A 1065 -12.26 17.11 -8.56
C THR A 1065 -10.81 17.39 -8.12
N CYS A 1066 -10.32 16.61 -7.16
CA CYS A 1066 -8.97 16.71 -6.62
C CYS A 1066 -7.89 16.22 -7.59
N GLY A 1067 -8.27 15.48 -8.64
CA GLY A 1067 -7.36 14.88 -9.62
C GLY A 1067 -6.78 13.52 -9.21
N SER A 1068 -7.30 12.93 -8.12
CA SER A 1068 -6.92 11.60 -7.58
C SER A 1068 -7.86 10.47 -8.04
N GLY A 1069 -8.82 10.76 -8.92
CA GLY A 1069 -9.92 9.87 -9.30
C GLY A 1069 -11.07 9.90 -8.28
N ALA A 1070 -12.19 9.28 -8.62
CA ALA A 1070 -13.39 9.27 -7.76
C ALA A 1070 -13.16 8.44 -6.48
N PHE A 1071 -13.80 8.86 -5.38
CA PHE A 1071 -13.78 8.16 -4.09
C PHE A 1071 -12.37 7.83 -3.55
N PRO A 1072 -11.44 8.81 -3.48
CA PRO A 1072 -10.06 8.58 -3.09
C PRO A 1072 -9.88 8.01 -1.68
N ILE A 1073 -10.74 8.38 -0.72
CA ILE A 1073 -10.71 7.87 0.66
C ILE A 1073 -11.28 6.45 0.72
N LEU A 1074 -12.41 6.17 0.09
CA LEU A 1074 -12.97 4.82 -0.02
C LEU A 1074 -11.99 3.86 -0.65
N ARG A 1075 -11.31 4.27 -1.73
CA ARG A 1075 -10.27 3.47 -2.38
C ARG A 1075 -9.11 3.13 -1.44
N SER A 1076 -8.85 4.00 -0.47
CA SER A 1076 -7.84 3.77 0.57
C SER A 1076 -8.30 2.77 1.65
N ILE A 1077 -9.61 2.63 1.88
CA ILE A 1077 -10.22 1.58 2.73
C ILE A 1077 -10.32 0.24 1.98
N ALA A 1078 -10.68 0.30 0.68
CA ALA A 1078 -10.93 -0.85 -0.19
C ALA A 1078 -9.66 -1.50 -0.76
N ALA A 1079 -8.46 -1.08 -0.34
CA ALA A 1079 -7.21 -1.76 -0.67
C ALA A 1079 -7.18 -3.13 0.01
N LYS A 1080 -7.85 -4.11 -0.61
CA LYS A 1080 -7.78 -5.53 -0.29
C LYS A 1080 -6.31 -5.89 -0.04
N CYS A 1081 -6.01 -6.28 1.20
CA CYS A 1081 -5.12 -7.38 1.52
C CYS A 1081 -4.08 -7.69 0.45
N HIS A 1082 -2.89 -7.10 0.57
CA HIS A 1082 -1.85 -7.22 -0.46
C HIS A 1082 -0.80 -8.27 -0.13
#